data_AF-A0AA97EZA4-F1
#
_entry.id   AF-A0AA97EZA4-F1
#
_cell.length_a   1.000
_cell.length_b   1.000
_cell.length_c   1.000
_cell.angle_alpha   90.00
_cell.angle_beta   90.00
_cell.angle_gamma   90.00
#
_symmetry.space_group_name_H-M   'P 1'
#
loop_
_entity.id
_entity.type
_entity.pdbx_description
1 polymer ?
#
loop_
_entity_poly.entity_id
_entity_poly.type
_entity_poly.pdbx_seq_one_letter_code
_entity_poly.pdbx_strand_id
1 'polypeptide(L)'
;MANNWNSILSNTNNLRDVLVVLQKVLALLDNKVDSTTINDALDNIDRMSADLEHAITESTEVVEGYKDALTSKADQTYVDDALTNFTNGASKFYATLALANADIANITMKDKVDVGEAEIGGTYYKATANATSLTKSAYDPLTQAKADATTKANAAEANAKTLINSLVNISQDLPYNLIDANISAPTSGATNRIFASETSKTAIIKVNPSTKYTIEKTESSRFRFIEFTVNPVVGTTFGFVTKSDDVSHVLHVDSLDNVVEAFTFTTRADTQYLAVNISASSENIPALQVKVGSVFDFTANNLLFSKDAVFGGAKLSNAAQIKIGKNKFDGSYLQDVALTGDADAANYNRPLSTTVSALTSVIKIKPNTTYTVSKTASTRFRIGLANFAPTVGKSNIKMIAGETNDAALNYTFTSGSLDRYLVLYLSNTNTMPDFLQLEEGTVQTEWETHGYDFKDKAKFLNGGGGGGEINPDGYLLYKDMGVGNAYYAEKGGADVWTNSSKTVVATDDTAALQAEINKGGVISLNGSKSYKVSASLLIDLTKVKKIKGNGATIVVTADVPILDIFGSMTTNANPNNQESHLMIDACRKIRGIKLTSSSGLIGSAARVRNTFKLELAVDAHFLKDGYVFEDVNRNPNFKSTAYAMLQDCLRFAEGSNLHQGSFDVHGLSYANKCIHFDNPSEIYNLQFNAIDAELGNFQGATTALVEQHSIVHMRSAAGSVIDDVTFTGGTFEAHYQPQRLIKLEGAGLDSIKNIQFNCHFGNADKNIFEIQGVNGLLINGILRDFKEYAIDVLGACSQVTLHGHINSSASATYGGGIIRAIGAFNLTDVVIDVSARGANRNPILLDCNLDGFHCNNNIIGLTNLTNYDDTLGLIHINATGRAVRNTHIKGNIIKNSVAVTNIVKVVGSPSRIRITGNDAFRAGAYPAATSAIISNDNYAPVA
;
A
#
# COMPACT_ATOMS: atom_id res chain seq x y z
N MET A 1 34.79 -43.35 26.95
CA MET A 1 34.69 -44.79 27.30
C MET A 1 35.80 -45.67 26.71
N ALA A 2 36.68 -45.19 25.81
CA ALA A 2 37.66 -46.05 25.14
C ALA A 2 38.85 -46.51 26.02
N ASN A 3 39.11 -45.89 27.17
CA ASN A 3 40.37 -46.07 27.89
C ASN A 3 40.36 -47.23 28.92
N ASN A 4 39.26 -47.98 29.07
CA ASN A 4 39.11 -49.01 30.11
C ASN A 4 38.91 -50.45 29.57
N TRP A 5 38.99 -50.66 28.25
CA TRP A 5 38.74 -51.98 27.64
C TRP A 5 39.78 -53.02 28.02
N ASN A 6 41.05 -52.64 28.10
CA ASN A 6 42.12 -53.55 28.50
C ASN A 6 41.95 -54.04 29.95
N SER A 7 41.42 -53.21 30.85
CA SER A 7 41.19 -53.59 32.25
C SER A 7 39.94 -54.45 32.43
N ILE A 8 38.95 -54.34 31.53
CA ILE A 8 37.74 -55.18 31.53
C ILE A 8 38.07 -56.55 30.96
N LEU A 9 38.83 -56.62 29.85
CA LEU A 9 39.25 -57.88 29.23
C LEU A 9 40.29 -58.65 30.06
N SER A 10 41.13 -57.97 30.85
CA SER A 10 42.07 -58.64 31.76
C SER A 10 41.40 -59.29 32.99
N ASN A 11 40.12 -58.97 33.25
CA ASN A 11 39.36 -59.48 34.40
C ASN A 11 38.31 -60.53 34.02
N THR A 12 38.15 -60.86 32.73
CA THR A 12 37.28 -61.95 32.29
C THR A 12 38.01 -63.28 32.45
N ASN A 13 37.60 -64.09 33.44
CA ASN A 13 38.30 -65.33 33.80
C ASN A 13 37.62 -66.59 33.26
N ASN A 14 36.45 -66.44 32.63
CA ASN A 14 35.70 -67.55 32.06
C ASN A 14 34.81 -67.08 30.90
N LEU A 15 34.30 -68.05 30.14
CA LEU A 15 33.43 -67.84 28.97
C LEU A 15 32.11 -67.11 29.30
N ARG A 16 31.64 -67.20 30.55
CA ARG A 16 30.41 -66.54 31.01
C ARG A 16 30.63 -65.04 31.18
N ASP A 17 31.80 -64.61 31.65
CA ASP A 17 32.15 -63.19 31.75
C ASP A 17 32.26 -62.55 30.36
N VAL A 18 32.85 -63.27 29.40
CA VAL A 18 32.90 -62.85 27.99
C VAL A 18 31.49 -62.70 27.41
N LEU A 19 30.59 -63.65 27.69
CA LEU A 19 29.20 -63.60 27.22
C LEU A 19 28.44 -62.39 27.80
N VAL A 20 28.63 -62.07 29.08
CA VAL A 20 27.98 -60.92 29.73
C VAL A 20 28.51 -59.59 29.17
N VAL A 21 29.82 -59.49 28.88
CA VAL A 21 30.39 -58.32 28.23
C VAL A 21 29.83 -58.16 26.81
N LEU A 22 29.75 -59.24 26.03
CA LEU A 22 29.15 -59.22 24.69
C LEU A 22 27.68 -58.80 24.72
N GLN A 23 26.88 -59.31 25.66
CA GLN A 23 25.47 -58.90 25.82
C GLN A 23 25.32 -57.41 26.14
N LYS A 24 26.19 -56.86 27.00
CA LYS A 24 26.19 -55.42 27.31
C LYS A 24 26.63 -54.57 26.11
N VAL A 25 27.61 -55.03 25.35
CA VAL A 25 28.03 -54.36 24.11
C VAL A 25 26.92 -54.38 23.08
N LEU A 26 26.23 -55.52 22.92
CA LEU A 26 25.11 -55.66 21.99
C LEU A 26 23.96 -54.71 22.37
N ALA A 27 23.59 -54.64 23.66
CA ALA A 27 22.58 -53.71 24.15
C ALA A 27 22.98 -52.23 24.01
N LEU A 28 24.28 -51.92 24.08
CA LEU A 28 24.79 -50.57 23.83
C LEU A 28 24.86 -50.24 22.33
N LEU A 29 25.03 -51.22 21.45
CA LEU A 29 24.95 -51.04 20.00
C LEU A 29 23.51 -50.84 19.54
N ASP A 30 22.55 -51.57 20.12
CA ASP A 30 21.11 -51.41 19.88
C ASP A 30 20.60 -50.00 20.24
N ASN A 31 21.23 -49.33 21.22
CA ASN A 31 20.89 -47.96 21.62
C ASN A 31 21.71 -46.87 20.89
N LYS A 32 22.71 -47.23 20.08
CA LYS A 32 23.57 -46.28 19.36
C LYS A 32 23.21 -46.11 17.89
N VAL A 33 22.47 -47.05 17.33
CA VAL A 33 21.77 -46.85 16.07
C VAL A 33 20.45 -46.19 16.43
N ASP A 34 20.45 -44.86 16.52
CA ASP A 34 19.21 -44.11 16.71
C ASP A 34 18.35 -44.29 15.46
N SER A 35 17.44 -45.26 15.53
CA SER A 35 16.48 -45.55 14.47
C SER A 35 15.64 -44.33 14.14
N THR A 36 15.49 -43.38 15.06
CA THR A 36 14.86 -42.07 14.82
C THR A 36 15.68 -41.26 13.84
N THR A 37 16.98 -41.07 14.08
CA THR A 37 17.88 -40.37 13.14
C THR A 37 17.90 -41.03 11.76
N ILE A 38 17.83 -42.36 11.68
CA ILE A 38 17.74 -43.08 10.41
C ILE A 38 16.39 -42.85 9.72
N ASN A 39 15.28 -42.91 10.46
CA ASN A 39 13.95 -42.66 9.91
C ASN A 39 13.82 -41.21 9.44
N ASP A 40 14.35 -40.24 10.19
CA ASP A 40 14.36 -38.83 9.78
C ASP A 40 15.20 -38.62 8.51
N ALA A 41 16.32 -39.35 8.37
CA ALA A 41 17.12 -39.32 7.16
C ALA A 41 16.38 -39.96 5.96
N LEU A 42 15.65 -41.06 6.18
CA LEU A 42 14.80 -41.69 5.16
C LEU A 42 13.66 -40.75 4.74
N ASP A 43 12.97 -40.13 5.68
CA ASP A 43 11.90 -39.16 5.43
C ASP A 43 12.39 -37.93 4.66
N ASN A 44 13.63 -37.50 4.92
CA ASN A 44 14.27 -36.43 4.15
C ASN A 44 14.62 -36.88 2.72
N ILE A 45 15.09 -38.12 2.54
CA ILE A 45 15.37 -38.69 1.21
C ILE A 45 14.06 -38.81 0.39
N ASP A 46 12.97 -39.26 1.01
CA ASP A 46 11.68 -39.40 0.33
C ASP A 46 11.11 -38.03 -0.08
N ARG A 47 11.24 -37.01 0.78
CA ARG A 47 10.91 -35.63 0.43
C ARG A 47 11.75 -35.09 -0.72
N MET A 48 13.07 -35.29 -0.69
CA MET A 48 13.95 -34.91 -1.79
C MET A 48 13.60 -35.63 -3.10
N SER A 49 13.17 -36.88 -3.04
CA SER A 49 12.73 -37.64 -4.21
C SER A 49 11.45 -37.06 -4.81
N ALA A 50 10.47 -36.70 -3.97
CA ALA A 50 9.22 -36.06 -4.41
C ALA A 50 9.48 -34.67 -5.04
N ASP A 51 10.35 -33.86 -4.43
CA ASP A 51 10.73 -32.55 -4.97
C ASP A 51 11.45 -32.69 -6.32
N LEU A 52 12.31 -33.70 -6.47
CA LEU A 52 13.00 -33.99 -7.73
C LEU A 52 12.03 -34.42 -8.83
N GLU A 53 11.04 -35.28 -8.52
CA GLU A 53 10.00 -35.70 -9.46
C GLU A 53 9.13 -34.51 -9.92
N HIS A 54 8.80 -33.60 -9.00
CA HIS A 54 8.08 -32.38 -9.35
C HIS A 54 8.90 -31.48 -10.28
N ALA A 55 10.18 -31.24 -9.97
CA ALA A 55 11.08 -30.44 -10.80
C ALA A 55 11.30 -31.04 -12.21
N ILE A 56 11.34 -32.37 -12.32
CA ILE A 56 11.42 -33.08 -13.62
C ILE A 56 10.13 -32.88 -14.42
N THR A 57 8.98 -32.92 -13.75
CA THR A 57 7.67 -32.73 -14.39
C THR A 57 7.55 -31.31 -14.95
N GLU A 58 7.85 -30.28 -14.15
CA GLU A 58 7.85 -28.89 -14.61
C GLU A 58 8.82 -28.66 -15.78
N SER A 59 10.03 -29.22 -15.69
CA SER A 59 11.02 -29.10 -16.77
C SER A 59 10.53 -29.76 -18.07
N THR A 60 9.81 -30.87 -17.97
CA THR A 60 9.24 -31.58 -19.11
C THR A 60 8.12 -30.77 -19.77
N GLU A 61 7.24 -30.16 -18.98
CA GLU A 61 6.18 -29.26 -19.51
C GLU A 61 6.76 -28.04 -20.22
N VAL A 62 7.84 -27.45 -19.69
CA VAL A 62 8.55 -26.33 -20.34
C VAL A 62 9.16 -26.76 -21.68
N VAL A 63 9.81 -27.92 -21.73
CA VAL A 63 10.39 -28.46 -22.97
C VAL A 63 9.32 -28.68 -24.03
N GLU A 64 8.17 -29.23 -23.64
CA GLU A 64 7.08 -29.51 -24.57
C GLU A 64 6.39 -28.22 -25.04
N GLY A 65 6.26 -27.22 -24.16
CA GLY A 65 5.86 -25.86 -24.54
C GLY A 65 6.82 -25.21 -25.55
N TYR A 66 8.13 -25.40 -25.38
CA TYR A 66 9.11 -24.92 -26.38
C TYR A 66 8.99 -25.66 -27.70
N LYS A 67 8.77 -26.97 -27.68
CA LYS A 67 8.56 -27.78 -28.87
C LYS A 67 7.33 -27.31 -29.65
N ASP A 68 6.21 -27.04 -28.98
CA ASP A 68 5.00 -26.49 -29.61
C ASP A 68 5.23 -25.08 -30.18
N ALA A 69 5.96 -24.24 -29.46
CA ALA A 69 6.33 -22.89 -29.92
C ALA A 69 7.30 -22.89 -31.12
N LEU A 70 8.15 -23.93 -31.24
CA LEU A 70 9.06 -24.14 -32.38
C LEU A 70 8.32 -24.72 -33.59
N THR A 71 7.43 -25.68 -33.37
CA THR A 71 6.70 -26.38 -34.45
C THR A 71 5.73 -25.45 -35.19
N SER A 72 5.24 -24.38 -34.54
CA SER A 72 4.33 -23.40 -35.12
C SER A 72 5.01 -22.29 -35.95
N LYS A 73 6.35 -22.22 -36.00
CA LYS A 73 7.07 -21.09 -36.64
C LYS A 73 7.74 -21.40 -37.98
N ALA A 74 7.95 -22.67 -38.32
CA ALA A 74 8.37 -23.11 -39.66
C ALA A 74 8.40 -24.65 -39.68
N ASP A 75 7.56 -25.29 -40.50
CA ASP A 75 7.73 -26.72 -40.76
C ASP A 75 8.91 -26.96 -41.72
N GLN A 76 9.37 -28.20 -41.80
CA GLN A 76 10.48 -28.57 -42.68
C GLN A 76 10.18 -28.18 -44.14
N THR A 77 8.92 -28.26 -44.57
CA THR A 77 8.47 -27.86 -45.91
C THR A 77 8.68 -26.35 -46.14
N TYR A 78 8.36 -25.50 -45.18
CA TYR A 78 8.59 -24.06 -45.24
C TYR A 78 10.08 -23.72 -45.33
N VAL A 79 10.92 -24.40 -44.54
CA VAL A 79 12.38 -24.20 -44.58
C VAL A 79 12.97 -24.70 -45.90
N ASP A 80 12.55 -25.87 -46.37
CA ASP A 80 13.01 -26.45 -47.62
C ASP A 80 12.54 -25.63 -48.83
N ASP A 81 11.31 -25.10 -48.81
CA ASP A 81 10.78 -24.17 -49.82
C ASP A 81 11.53 -22.83 -49.79
N ALA A 82 11.78 -22.26 -48.61
CA ALA A 82 12.57 -21.03 -48.47
C ALA A 82 14.02 -21.22 -48.95
N LEU A 83 14.64 -22.35 -48.61
CA LEU A 83 16.02 -22.67 -48.99
C LEU A 83 16.15 -23.01 -50.48
N THR A 84 15.17 -23.72 -51.05
CA THR A 84 15.08 -24.01 -52.49
C THR A 84 14.81 -22.75 -53.32
N ASN A 85 14.06 -21.80 -52.76
CA ASN A 85 13.87 -20.48 -53.36
C ASN A 85 15.11 -19.58 -53.22
N PHE A 86 15.95 -19.81 -52.19
CA PHE A 86 17.18 -19.04 -51.97
C PHE A 86 18.37 -19.53 -52.80
N THR A 87 18.42 -20.82 -53.16
CA THR A 87 19.60 -21.45 -53.80
C THR A 87 19.56 -21.54 -55.33
N ASN A 88 18.46 -21.15 -55.99
CA ASN A 88 18.23 -21.39 -57.42
C ASN A 88 18.36 -20.18 -58.36
N GLY A 89 19.22 -19.21 -58.07
CA GLY A 89 19.55 -18.16 -59.05
C GLY A 89 20.86 -17.46 -58.74
N ALA A 90 21.84 -17.56 -59.64
CA ALA A 90 23.03 -16.73 -59.57
C ALA A 90 22.62 -15.25 -59.58
N SER A 91 22.99 -14.49 -58.54
CA SER A 91 22.71 -13.06 -58.49
C SER A 91 23.42 -12.36 -59.65
N LYS A 92 22.66 -11.73 -60.54
CA LYS A 92 23.22 -10.90 -61.61
C LYS A 92 23.33 -9.46 -61.12
N PHE A 93 24.48 -8.84 -61.32
CA PHE A 93 24.71 -7.44 -60.95
C PHE A 93 24.80 -6.57 -62.19
N TYR A 94 24.13 -5.42 -62.18
CA TYR A 94 24.21 -4.40 -63.23
C TYR A 94 24.48 -3.02 -62.60
N ALA A 95 25.29 -2.20 -63.26
CA ALA A 95 25.63 -0.87 -62.76
C ALA A 95 24.42 0.09 -62.75
N THR A 96 23.49 -0.05 -63.70
CA THR A 96 22.28 0.80 -63.81
C THR A 96 21.05 -0.04 -64.14
N LEU A 97 19.86 0.47 -63.79
CA LEU A 97 18.59 -0.20 -64.12
C LEU A 97 18.39 -0.31 -65.63
N ALA A 98 18.88 0.66 -66.39
CA ALA A 98 18.82 0.66 -67.84
C ALA A 98 19.61 -0.51 -68.46
N LEU A 99 20.81 -0.81 -67.95
CA LEU A 99 21.61 -1.95 -68.40
C LEU A 99 20.94 -3.29 -68.04
N ALA A 100 20.33 -3.36 -66.86
CA ALA A 100 19.59 -4.55 -66.43
C ALA A 100 18.33 -4.78 -67.30
N ASN A 101 17.60 -3.73 -67.65
CA ASN A 101 16.44 -3.80 -68.55
C ASN A 101 16.84 -4.12 -70.00
N ALA A 102 18.00 -3.64 -70.45
CA ALA A 102 18.53 -4.00 -71.78
C ALA A 102 18.86 -5.50 -71.88
N ASP A 103 19.28 -6.12 -70.77
CA ASP A 103 19.60 -7.56 -70.71
C ASP A 103 18.43 -8.44 -70.26
N ILE A 104 17.21 -7.88 -70.13
CA ILE A 104 16.05 -8.57 -69.54
C ILE A 104 15.64 -9.85 -70.29
N ALA A 105 15.98 -9.96 -71.57
CA ALA A 105 15.75 -11.18 -72.35
C ALA A 105 16.58 -12.37 -71.82
N ASN A 106 17.74 -12.11 -71.23
CA ASN A 106 18.63 -13.11 -70.65
C ASN A 106 18.40 -13.34 -69.14
N ILE A 107 17.51 -12.56 -68.52
CA ILE A 107 17.14 -12.65 -67.10
C ILE A 107 15.91 -13.56 -66.97
N THR A 108 16.02 -14.65 -66.19
CA THR A 108 14.88 -15.54 -65.93
C THR A 108 13.98 -14.96 -64.82
N MET A 109 12.72 -15.42 -64.72
CA MET A 109 11.79 -14.94 -63.68
C MET A 109 12.26 -15.23 -62.24
N LYS A 110 13.26 -16.11 -62.06
CA LYS A 110 13.80 -16.51 -60.75
C LYS A 110 15.16 -15.86 -60.44
N ASP A 111 15.75 -15.15 -61.41
CA ASP A 111 17.05 -14.51 -61.21
C ASP A 111 16.89 -13.30 -60.28
N LYS A 112 17.71 -13.26 -59.22
CA LYS A 112 17.90 -12.04 -58.42
C LYS A 112 18.77 -11.07 -59.22
N VAL A 113 18.30 -9.83 -59.38
CA VAL A 113 19.04 -8.79 -60.09
C VAL A 113 19.38 -7.65 -59.13
N ASP A 114 20.66 -7.43 -58.85
CA ASP A 114 21.11 -6.31 -58.03
C ASP A 114 21.57 -5.15 -58.92
N VAL A 115 20.97 -3.97 -58.70
CA VAL A 115 21.27 -2.74 -59.46
C VAL A 115 22.07 -1.79 -58.57
N GLY A 116 23.27 -1.41 -59.01
CA GLY A 116 24.22 -0.56 -58.25
C GLY A 116 23.99 0.95 -58.33
N GLU A 117 22.87 1.41 -58.89
CA GLU A 117 22.60 2.83 -59.14
C GLU A 117 22.30 3.59 -57.82
N ALA A 118 22.86 4.78 -57.63
CA ALA A 118 22.79 5.47 -56.34
C ALA A 118 21.36 5.90 -55.93
N GLU A 119 20.53 6.35 -56.88
CA GLU A 119 19.18 6.86 -56.58
C GLU A 119 18.11 5.77 -56.59
N ILE A 120 18.19 4.83 -57.54
CA ILE A 120 17.17 3.82 -57.77
C ILE A 120 17.66 2.38 -57.56
N GLY A 121 18.92 2.16 -57.20
CA GLY A 121 19.50 0.84 -56.99
C GLY A 121 18.84 0.02 -55.88
N GLY A 122 19.29 -1.22 -55.75
CA GLY A 122 18.71 -2.23 -54.87
C GLY A 122 18.41 -3.53 -55.60
N THR A 123 17.65 -4.41 -54.96
CA THR A 123 17.27 -5.71 -55.53
C THR A 123 16.01 -5.62 -56.38
N TYR A 124 16.09 -6.18 -57.58
CA TYR A 124 15.06 -6.25 -58.61
C TYR A 124 14.82 -7.70 -59.04
N TYR A 125 13.66 -7.94 -59.66
CA TYR A 125 13.30 -9.24 -60.24
C TYR A 125 12.47 -9.04 -61.52
N LYS A 126 12.43 -10.06 -62.38
CA LYS A 126 11.61 -10.06 -63.59
C LYS A 126 10.23 -10.65 -63.26
N ALA A 127 9.20 -9.80 -63.20
CA ALA A 127 7.88 -10.19 -62.70
C ALA A 127 7.12 -11.18 -63.60
N THR A 128 7.33 -11.13 -64.92
CA THR A 128 6.70 -12.05 -65.89
C THR A 128 7.67 -12.42 -67.01
N ALA A 129 7.45 -13.55 -67.69
CA ALA A 129 8.34 -14.02 -68.76
C ALA A 129 8.48 -12.99 -69.90
N ASN A 130 7.40 -12.24 -70.17
CA ASN A 130 7.32 -11.21 -71.22
C ASN A 130 7.59 -9.79 -70.71
N ALA A 131 8.04 -9.62 -69.46
CA ALA A 131 8.34 -8.30 -68.92
C ALA A 131 9.46 -7.63 -69.73
N THR A 132 9.25 -6.37 -70.11
CA THR A 132 10.24 -5.50 -70.78
C THR A 132 11.00 -4.61 -69.80
N SER A 133 10.64 -4.64 -68.51
CA SER A 133 11.34 -3.97 -67.42
C SER A 133 11.33 -4.80 -66.14
N LEU A 134 12.37 -4.66 -65.32
CA LEU A 134 12.47 -5.27 -63.99
C LEU A 134 11.60 -4.54 -62.96
N THR A 135 11.10 -5.28 -61.98
CA THR A 135 10.31 -4.79 -60.85
C THR A 135 11.17 -4.75 -59.61
N LYS A 136 11.14 -3.65 -58.85
CA LYS A 136 11.91 -3.51 -57.60
C LYS A 136 11.30 -4.42 -56.53
N SER A 137 12.14 -5.13 -55.79
CA SER A 137 11.68 -5.99 -54.68
C SER A 137 11.16 -5.15 -53.51
N ALA A 138 10.01 -5.51 -52.97
CA ALA A 138 9.51 -4.95 -51.71
C ALA A 138 10.42 -5.30 -50.51
N TYR A 139 11.27 -6.31 -50.66
CA TYR A 139 12.21 -6.78 -49.65
C TYR A 139 13.66 -6.31 -49.90
N ASP A 140 13.86 -5.30 -50.74
CA ASP A 140 15.18 -4.71 -50.98
C ASP A 140 15.88 -4.31 -49.66
N PRO A 141 17.05 -4.89 -49.33
CA PRO A 141 17.73 -4.63 -48.06
C PRO A 141 18.07 -3.15 -47.84
N LEU A 142 18.37 -2.41 -48.92
CA LEU A 142 18.67 -0.99 -48.85
C LEU A 142 17.44 -0.17 -48.46
N THR A 143 16.28 -0.47 -49.06
CA THR A 143 14.99 0.15 -48.73
C THR A 143 14.59 -0.15 -47.29
N GLN A 144 14.72 -1.41 -46.85
CA GLN A 144 14.43 -1.79 -45.46
C GLN A 144 15.38 -1.12 -44.45
N ALA A 145 16.68 -1.09 -44.76
CA ALA A 145 17.68 -0.43 -43.91
C ALA A 145 17.42 1.09 -43.79
N LYS A 146 16.99 1.75 -44.88
CA LYS A 146 16.65 3.18 -44.85
C LYS A 146 15.41 3.47 -43.97
N ALA A 147 14.39 2.62 -44.05
CA ALA A 147 13.20 2.73 -43.21
C ALA A 147 13.51 2.48 -41.72
N ASP A 148 14.31 1.46 -41.41
CA ASP A 148 14.73 1.14 -40.05
C ASP A 148 15.63 2.24 -39.45
N ALA A 149 16.62 2.72 -40.22
CA ALA A 149 17.48 3.83 -39.80
C ALA A 149 16.69 5.10 -39.48
N THR A 150 15.68 5.43 -40.31
CA THR A 150 14.78 6.57 -40.07
C THR A 150 13.97 6.39 -38.79
N THR A 151 13.43 5.19 -38.58
CA THR A 151 12.65 4.85 -37.37
C THR A 151 13.50 4.98 -36.11
N LYS A 152 14.73 4.45 -36.13
CA LYS A 152 15.68 4.53 -35.02
C LYS A 152 16.16 5.96 -34.75
N ALA A 153 16.40 6.76 -35.79
CA ALA A 153 16.76 8.17 -35.64
C ALA A 153 15.64 8.98 -34.97
N ASN A 154 14.38 8.78 -35.38
CA ASN A 154 13.22 9.44 -34.78
C ASN A 154 13.04 9.04 -33.31
N ALA A 155 13.24 7.76 -32.97
CA ALA A 155 13.19 7.29 -31.59
C ALA A 155 14.30 7.91 -30.72
N ALA A 156 15.52 8.04 -31.26
CA ALA A 156 16.63 8.68 -30.56
C ALA A 156 16.36 10.17 -30.29
N GLU A 157 15.79 10.89 -31.25
CA GLU A 157 15.40 12.31 -31.08
C GLU A 157 14.32 12.48 -30.00
N ALA A 158 13.29 11.62 -29.98
CA ALA A 158 12.24 11.64 -28.97
C ALA A 158 12.79 11.38 -27.55
N ASN A 159 13.71 10.43 -27.42
CA ASN A 159 14.37 10.10 -26.16
C ASN A 159 15.26 11.27 -25.66
N ALA A 160 16.01 11.91 -26.57
CA ALA A 160 16.85 13.05 -26.24
C ALA A 160 16.01 14.25 -25.74
N LYS A 161 14.88 14.56 -26.40
CA LYS A 161 13.94 15.60 -25.96
C LYS A 161 13.36 15.30 -24.57
N THR A 162 13.04 14.04 -24.30
CA THR A 162 12.50 13.60 -23.00
C THR A 162 13.54 13.76 -21.88
N LEU A 163 14.80 13.41 -22.14
CA LEU A 163 15.90 13.55 -21.17
C LEU A 163 16.22 15.02 -20.86
N ILE A 164 16.22 15.90 -21.87
CA ILE A 164 16.44 17.33 -21.66
C ILE A 164 15.33 17.92 -20.77
N ASN A 165 14.07 17.56 -21.03
CA ASN A 165 12.94 18.01 -20.22
C ASN A 165 13.00 17.50 -18.76
N SER A 166 13.56 16.31 -18.51
CA SER A 166 13.72 15.81 -17.15
C SER A 166 14.88 16.48 -16.40
N LEU A 167 15.97 16.80 -17.07
CA LEU A 167 17.13 17.48 -16.47
C LEU A 167 16.84 18.94 -16.11
N VAL A 168 16.01 19.64 -16.88
CA VAL A 168 15.59 21.02 -16.60
C VAL A 168 14.68 21.12 -15.36
N ASN A 169 13.94 20.06 -15.04
CA ASN A 169 13.02 20.04 -13.88
C ASN A 169 13.70 19.74 -12.53
N ILE A 170 14.95 19.27 -12.51
CA ILE A 170 15.65 18.91 -11.25
C ILE A 170 16.23 20.14 -10.52
N SER A 171 16.22 21.32 -11.14
CA SER A 171 16.72 22.58 -10.55
C SER A 171 15.69 23.37 -9.72
N GLN A 172 14.42 22.93 -9.60
CA GLN A 172 13.34 23.81 -9.12
C GLN A 172 12.58 23.40 -7.85
N ASP A 173 12.88 22.26 -7.22
CA ASP A 173 12.23 21.89 -5.96
C ASP A 173 12.91 22.54 -4.74
N LEU A 174 12.70 23.85 -4.58
CA LEU A 174 12.62 24.46 -3.25
C LEU A 174 11.14 24.56 -2.86
N PRO A 175 10.72 24.07 -1.68
CA PRO A 175 9.31 24.01 -1.31
C PRO A 175 8.74 25.42 -1.10
N TYR A 176 7.87 25.86 -2.01
CA TYR A 176 7.06 27.08 -1.87
C TYR A 176 5.78 26.75 -1.09
N ASN A 177 5.61 27.32 0.09
CA ASN A 177 4.33 27.32 0.81
C ASN A 177 3.44 28.45 0.26
N LEU A 178 2.60 28.13 -0.73
CA LEU A 178 1.51 29.01 -1.15
C LEU A 178 0.44 29.04 -0.05
N ILE A 179 0.39 30.13 0.73
CA ILE A 179 -0.73 30.39 1.65
C ILE A 179 -1.81 31.11 0.83
N ASP A 180 -2.93 30.43 0.59
CA ASP A 180 -4.09 30.97 -0.14
C ASP A 180 -4.88 31.93 0.78
N ALA A 181 -4.45 33.19 0.84
CA ALA A 181 -5.17 34.26 1.51
C ALA A 181 -5.48 35.38 0.49
N ASN A 182 -6.75 35.48 0.09
CA ASN A 182 -7.27 36.62 -0.68
C ASN A 182 -7.12 37.90 0.15
N ILE A 183 -6.56 38.98 -0.41
CA ILE A 183 -6.23 40.22 0.32
C ILE A 183 -6.81 41.48 -0.36
N SER A 184 -7.39 42.44 0.37
CA SER A 184 -7.87 43.75 -0.13
C SER A 184 -6.95 44.89 0.16
N ALA A 185 -6.96 45.88 -0.73
CA ALA A 185 -6.35 47.18 -0.50
C ALA A 185 -7.06 47.98 0.61
N PRO A 186 -6.32 48.75 1.42
CA PRO A 186 -6.90 49.66 2.39
C PRO A 186 -7.57 50.83 1.67
N THR A 187 -8.83 51.11 2.06
CA THR A 187 -9.40 52.44 1.92
C THR A 187 -8.67 53.38 2.89
N SER A 188 -8.46 54.62 2.45
CA SER A 188 -7.72 55.66 3.16
C SER A 188 -8.24 55.86 4.60
N GLY A 189 -7.51 55.32 5.58
CA GLY A 189 -7.85 55.46 7.00
C GLY A 189 -7.10 54.47 7.90
N ALA A 190 -5.87 54.82 8.27
CA ALA A 190 -5.10 54.35 9.42
C ALA A 190 -5.44 52.95 10.00
N THR A 191 -4.90 51.88 9.40
CA THR A 191 -4.20 50.77 10.08
C THR A 191 -3.60 49.84 9.01
N ASN A 192 -2.27 49.70 8.98
CA ASN A 192 -1.57 48.81 8.03
C ASN A 192 -1.74 47.35 8.45
N ARG A 193 -2.88 46.76 8.12
CA ARG A 193 -3.22 45.34 8.37
C ARG A 193 -3.44 44.60 7.05
N ILE A 194 -3.19 43.30 7.06
CA ILE A 194 -3.59 42.36 6.01
C ILE A 194 -5.11 42.15 6.11
N PHE A 195 -5.90 42.61 5.14
CA PHE A 195 -7.36 42.39 5.04
C PHE A 195 -7.69 41.52 3.82
N ALA A 196 -8.87 40.87 3.75
CA ALA A 196 -9.28 39.98 2.66
C ALA A 196 -10.26 40.57 1.63
N SER A 197 -9.91 40.61 0.33
CA SER A 197 -10.85 40.91 -0.79
C SER A 197 -10.53 40.13 -2.05
N GLU A 198 -11.56 40.06 -2.88
CA GLU A 198 -11.64 39.31 -4.11
C GLU A 198 -10.75 39.82 -5.27
N THR A 199 -10.15 41.02 -5.17
CA THR A 199 -9.49 41.67 -6.33
C THR A 199 -7.96 41.74 -6.28
N SER A 200 -7.30 41.29 -5.21
CA SER A 200 -5.83 41.27 -5.15
C SER A 200 -5.28 39.90 -4.72
N LYS A 201 -4.17 39.51 -5.33
CA LYS A 201 -3.44 38.26 -5.03
C LYS A 201 -2.13 38.61 -4.34
N THR A 202 -1.74 37.81 -3.35
CA THR A 202 -0.49 38.00 -2.62
C THR A 202 0.33 36.70 -2.64
N ALA A 203 1.59 36.78 -3.06
CA ALA A 203 2.54 35.67 -2.96
C ALA A 203 3.47 35.89 -1.77
N ILE A 204 3.63 34.89 -0.90
CA ILE A 204 4.62 34.91 0.19
C ILE A 204 5.84 34.10 -0.27
N ILE A 205 7.00 34.73 -0.32
CA ILE A 205 8.23 34.19 -0.89
C ILE A 205 9.29 34.23 0.20
N LYS A 206 9.92 33.10 0.50
CA LYS A 206 11.07 33.07 1.40
C LYS A 206 12.28 33.69 0.70
N VAL A 207 12.97 34.62 1.36
CA VAL A 207 14.12 35.33 0.81
C VAL A 207 15.27 35.32 1.81
N ASN A 208 16.49 35.54 1.31
CA ASN A 208 17.67 35.69 2.13
C ASN A 208 17.82 37.16 2.56
N PRO A 209 18.27 37.44 3.80
CA PRO A 209 18.56 38.80 4.22
C PRO A 209 19.72 39.42 3.43
N SER A 210 19.77 40.76 3.35
CA SER A 210 20.84 41.53 2.67
C SER A 210 21.12 41.11 1.23
N THR A 211 20.14 40.53 0.54
CA THR A 211 20.31 39.93 -0.79
C THR A 211 19.56 40.75 -1.83
N LYS A 212 20.21 40.99 -2.97
CA LYS A 212 19.60 41.73 -4.09
C LYS A 212 18.65 40.83 -4.87
N TYR A 213 17.39 41.23 -4.96
CA TYR A 213 16.34 40.54 -5.70
C TYR A 213 15.82 41.41 -6.85
N THR A 214 15.44 40.76 -7.95
CA THR A 214 14.63 41.35 -9.01
C THR A 214 13.29 40.62 -9.06
N ILE A 215 12.21 41.40 -9.06
CA ILE A 215 10.85 40.92 -9.24
C ILE A 215 10.36 41.40 -10.59
N GLU A 216 9.96 40.48 -11.45
CA GLU A 216 9.40 40.74 -12.76
C GLU A 216 7.92 40.38 -12.75
N LYS A 217 7.08 41.26 -13.32
CA LYS A 217 5.66 40.98 -13.52
C LYS A 217 5.24 41.29 -14.96
N THR A 218 4.24 40.55 -15.45
CA THR A 218 3.43 41.00 -16.58
C THR A 218 2.36 42.00 -16.12
N GLU A 219 1.73 42.72 -17.05
CA GLU A 219 0.78 43.83 -16.83
C GLU A 219 -0.06 43.73 -15.54
N SER A 220 0.11 44.70 -14.63
CA SER A 220 -0.71 44.87 -13.42
C SER A 220 -0.79 46.33 -13.04
N SER A 221 -2.01 46.80 -12.72
CA SER A 221 -2.29 48.17 -12.30
C SER A 221 -1.88 48.49 -10.86
N ARG A 222 -1.52 47.49 -10.04
CA ARG A 222 -0.94 47.69 -8.70
C ARG A 222 0.09 46.63 -8.39
N PHE A 223 1.29 47.07 -8.00
CA PHE A 223 2.36 46.22 -7.51
C PHE A 223 2.92 46.80 -6.22
N ARG A 224 2.91 46.00 -5.16
CA ARG A 224 3.48 46.34 -3.86
C ARG A 224 4.16 45.11 -3.31
N PHE A 225 5.31 45.27 -2.67
CA PHE A 225 5.90 44.20 -1.89
C PHE A 225 6.25 44.69 -0.49
N ILE A 226 6.28 43.76 0.45
CA ILE A 226 6.51 44.02 1.87
C ILE A 226 7.50 42.97 2.38
N GLU A 227 8.49 43.42 3.14
CA GLU A 227 9.50 42.57 3.77
C GLU A 227 9.07 42.17 5.18
N PHE A 228 9.28 40.90 5.54
CA PHE A 228 8.96 40.34 6.85
C PHE A 228 10.15 39.56 7.43
N THR A 229 10.35 39.69 8.74
CA THR A 229 11.35 38.94 9.50
C THR A 229 10.89 37.53 9.88
N VAL A 230 9.58 37.28 9.86
CA VAL A 230 8.92 35.99 10.15
C VAL A 230 7.82 35.71 9.12
N ASN A 231 7.41 34.45 8.95
CA ASN A 231 6.36 34.08 8.00
C ASN A 231 5.05 34.82 8.33
N PRO A 232 4.54 35.72 7.46
CA PRO A 232 3.37 36.52 7.79
C PRO A 232 2.09 35.68 7.79
N VAL A 233 1.29 35.83 8.86
CA VAL A 233 -0.07 35.29 8.95
C VAL A 233 -1.11 36.39 8.72
N VAL A 234 -2.31 36.02 8.26
CA VAL A 234 -3.43 36.97 8.07
C VAL A 234 -3.68 37.76 9.36
N GLY A 235 -3.82 39.08 9.25
CA GLY A 235 -3.99 40.01 10.38
C GLY A 235 -2.70 40.58 10.98
N THR A 236 -1.51 40.15 10.53
CA THR A 236 -0.23 40.74 10.97
C THR A 236 -0.20 42.24 10.62
N THR A 237 0.12 43.09 11.61
CA THR A 237 0.25 44.55 11.42
C THR A 237 1.72 44.87 11.15
N PHE A 238 2.03 45.76 10.19
CA PHE A 238 3.42 46.05 9.81
C PHE A 238 3.70 47.54 9.64
N GLY A 239 4.96 47.89 9.90
CA GLY A 239 5.46 49.27 9.93
C GLY A 239 6.09 49.77 8.63
N PHE A 240 6.40 48.91 7.65
CA PHE A 240 7.21 49.31 6.50
C PHE A 240 6.60 48.85 5.17
N VAL A 241 6.31 49.83 4.32
CA VAL A 241 6.07 49.65 2.87
C VAL A 241 7.38 50.04 2.20
N THR A 242 7.93 49.20 1.33
CA THR A 242 9.19 49.52 0.66
C THR A 242 9.01 50.80 -0.16
N LYS A 243 9.82 51.81 0.18
CA LYS A 243 9.80 53.14 -0.44
C LYS A 243 10.17 53.04 -1.92
N SER A 244 9.58 53.90 -2.74
CA SER A 244 9.91 54.08 -4.16
C SER A 244 11.40 54.37 -4.44
N ASP A 245 12.16 54.73 -3.42
CA ASP A 245 13.46 55.41 -3.57
C ASP A 245 14.62 54.42 -3.73
N ASP A 246 14.44 53.13 -3.40
CA ASP A 246 15.46 52.06 -3.50
C ASP A 246 15.13 51.02 -4.59
N VAL A 247 14.11 51.28 -5.40
CA VAL A 247 13.65 50.32 -6.42
C VAL A 247 14.00 50.85 -7.81
N SER A 248 14.95 50.23 -8.49
CA SER A 248 15.17 50.53 -9.91
C SER A 248 14.04 49.88 -10.72
N HIS A 249 13.20 50.71 -11.33
CA HIS A 249 12.14 50.28 -12.23
C HIS A 249 12.66 50.28 -13.66
N VAL A 250 12.61 49.13 -14.33
CA VAL A 250 12.94 48.99 -15.74
C VAL A 250 11.75 48.38 -16.46
N LEU A 251 11.26 49.09 -17.48
CA LEU A 251 10.36 48.55 -18.49
C LEU A 251 11.22 47.90 -19.57
N HIS A 252 11.06 46.60 -19.75
CA HIS A 252 11.69 45.89 -20.87
C HIS A 252 10.65 45.06 -21.61
N VAL A 253 10.91 44.84 -22.90
CA VAL A 253 10.08 44.00 -23.76
C VAL A 253 10.76 42.64 -23.81
N ASP A 254 10.09 41.59 -23.35
CA ASP A 254 10.68 40.24 -23.36
C ASP A 254 10.84 39.69 -24.79
N SER A 255 11.44 38.50 -24.92
CA SER A 255 11.64 37.84 -26.22
C SER A 255 10.34 37.42 -26.93
N LEU A 256 9.19 37.65 -26.30
CA LEU A 256 7.84 37.38 -26.81
C LEU A 256 7.02 38.68 -27.02
N ASP A 257 7.69 39.83 -27.04
CA ASP A 257 7.09 41.16 -27.18
C ASP A 257 6.14 41.58 -26.05
N ASN A 258 6.21 40.95 -24.86
CA ASN A 258 5.42 41.39 -23.71
C ASN A 258 6.13 42.53 -22.97
N VAL A 259 5.36 43.53 -22.56
CA VAL A 259 5.84 44.58 -21.65
C VAL A 259 5.96 43.99 -20.24
N VAL A 260 7.20 43.82 -19.76
CA VAL A 260 7.52 43.32 -18.42
C VAL A 260 8.02 44.48 -17.57
N GLU A 261 7.45 44.64 -16.39
CA GLU A 261 7.94 45.57 -15.38
C GLU A 261 8.85 44.82 -14.41
N ALA A 262 10.11 45.25 -14.32
CA ALA A 262 11.09 44.71 -13.40
C ALA A 262 11.39 45.70 -12.27
N PHE A 263 11.40 45.19 -11.04
CA PHE A 263 11.70 45.93 -9.81
C PHE A 263 12.86 45.26 -9.10
N THR A 264 14.00 45.93 -9.03
CA THR A 264 15.18 45.42 -8.30
C THR A 264 15.36 46.15 -6.98
N PHE A 265 15.56 45.40 -5.89
CA PHE A 265 15.79 45.93 -4.55
C PHE A 265 16.72 45.00 -3.75
N THR A 266 17.29 45.47 -2.65
CA THR A 266 18.07 44.65 -1.72
C THR A 266 17.27 44.47 -0.44
N THR A 267 17.06 43.23 -0.01
CA THR A 267 16.37 42.93 1.25
C THR A 267 17.16 43.47 2.44
N ARG A 268 16.47 43.82 3.53
CA ARG A 268 17.12 44.20 4.80
C ARG A 268 17.87 43.02 5.42
N ALA A 269 18.75 43.34 6.37
CA ALA A 269 19.55 42.35 7.11
C ALA A 269 18.72 41.39 7.98
N ASP A 270 17.45 41.68 8.24
CA ASP A 270 16.53 40.86 9.03
C ASP A 270 15.41 40.21 8.21
N THR A 271 15.29 40.49 6.92
CA THR A 271 14.20 40.00 6.08
C THR A 271 14.36 38.51 5.75
N GLN A 272 13.34 37.72 6.07
CA GLN A 272 13.27 36.29 5.75
C GLN A 272 12.15 35.95 4.76
N TYR A 273 11.15 36.83 4.64
CA TYR A 273 10.00 36.62 3.77
C TYR A 273 9.62 37.92 3.06
N LEU A 274 9.05 37.77 1.87
CA LEU A 274 8.54 38.83 1.04
C LEU A 274 7.06 38.55 0.73
N ALA A 275 6.15 39.48 0.99
CA ALA A 275 4.79 39.39 0.47
C ALA A 275 4.65 40.32 -0.73
N VAL A 276 4.39 39.76 -1.91
CA VAL A 276 4.18 40.51 -3.16
C VAL A 276 2.69 40.57 -3.45
N ASN A 277 2.10 41.74 -3.33
CA ASN A 277 0.71 42.01 -3.69
C ASN A 277 0.63 42.52 -5.12
N ILE A 278 -0.23 41.88 -5.91
CA ILE A 278 -0.49 42.22 -7.29
C ILE A 278 -2.00 42.32 -7.47
N SER A 279 -2.50 43.46 -7.97
CA SER A 279 -3.93 43.55 -8.29
C SER A 279 -4.21 42.92 -9.64
N ALA A 280 -5.21 42.05 -9.69
CA ALA A 280 -5.77 41.54 -10.93
C ALA A 280 -7.07 42.30 -11.18
N SER A 281 -7.03 43.37 -11.99
CA SER A 281 -8.25 44.06 -12.44
C SER A 281 -9.00 43.29 -13.55
N SER A 282 -8.46 42.15 -13.97
CA SER A 282 -9.07 41.21 -14.93
C SER A 282 -8.56 39.80 -14.61
N GLU A 283 -9.24 38.77 -15.14
CA GLU A 283 -8.93 37.34 -14.94
C GLU A 283 -7.50 36.89 -15.32
N ASN A 284 -6.67 37.78 -15.85
CA ASN A 284 -5.26 37.49 -16.09
C ASN A 284 -4.48 37.78 -14.81
N ILE A 285 -4.15 36.71 -14.08
CA ILE A 285 -3.23 36.79 -12.96
C ILE A 285 -1.84 37.12 -13.55
N PRO A 286 -1.23 38.25 -13.16
CA PRO A 286 0.09 38.62 -13.66
C PRO A 286 1.08 37.52 -13.32
N ALA A 287 1.85 37.08 -14.30
CA ALA A 287 2.91 36.14 -14.07
C ALA A 287 3.98 36.85 -13.25
N LEU A 288 4.33 36.29 -12.10
CA LEU A 288 5.30 36.84 -11.16
C LEU A 288 6.56 35.99 -11.16
N GLN A 289 7.71 36.61 -11.36
CA GLN A 289 9.01 35.94 -11.25
C GLN A 289 9.88 36.68 -10.24
N VAL A 290 10.50 35.96 -9.30
CA VAL A 290 11.43 36.52 -8.32
C VAL A 290 12.76 35.79 -8.41
N LYS A 291 13.84 36.54 -8.65
CA LYS A 291 15.20 36.00 -8.83
C LYS A 291 16.21 36.78 -7.98
N VAL A 292 17.31 36.12 -7.60
CA VAL A 292 18.47 36.78 -6.99
C VAL A 292 19.32 37.41 -8.10
N GLY A 293 19.74 38.66 -7.94
CA GLY A 293 20.57 39.40 -8.92
C GLY A 293 19.82 40.46 -9.73
N SER A 294 20.42 40.90 -10.84
CA SER A 294 19.91 41.92 -11.79
C SER A 294 19.12 41.31 -12.96
N VAL A 295 18.30 42.12 -13.66
CA VAL A 295 17.33 41.78 -14.74
C VAL A 295 17.70 40.59 -15.63
N PHE A 296 16.74 39.71 -15.90
CA PHE A 296 16.90 38.50 -16.74
C PHE A 296 15.80 38.40 -17.82
N ASP A 297 15.93 37.45 -18.74
CA ASP A 297 14.86 37.09 -19.67
C ASP A 297 13.68 36.43 -18.94
N PHE A 298 12.50 37.03 -19.11
CA PHE A 298 11.26 36.53 -18.57
C PHE A 298 10.93 35.17 -19.20
N THR A 299 10.85 34.13 -18.39
CA THR A 299 10.56 32.75 -18.83
C THR A 299 9.23 32.34 -18.24
N ALA A 300 8.18 32.33 -19.06
CA ALA A 300 6.75 32.33 -18.70
C ALA A 300 6.22 31.12 -17.89
N ASN A 301 7.07 30.30 -17.25
CA ASN A 301 6.66 28.99 -16.73
C ASN A 301 6.55 28.84 -15.21
N ASN A 302 6.97 29.78 -14.36
CA ASN A 302 7.34 29.38 -12.97
C ASN A 302 6.69 30.11 -11.80
N LEU A 303 5.41 30.51 -11.91
CA LEU A 303 4.50 30.67 -10.74
C LEU A 303 3.06 30.80 -11.26
N LEU A 304 2.47 29.68 -11.66
CA LEU A 304 1.03 29.58 -11.82
C LEU A 304 0.42 29.54 -10.41
N PHE A 305 -0.28 30.60 -10.01
CA PHE A 305 -1.14 30.54 -8.83
C PHE A 305 -2.09 29.36 -9.04
N SER A 306 -1.94 28.31 -8.23
CA SER A 306 -2.73 27.09 -8.37
C SER A 306 -4.16 27.35 -7.96
N LYS A 307 -5.00 27.75 -8.91
CA LYS A 307 -6.42 27.43 -8.90
C LYS A 307 -6.94 27.42 -10.33
N ASP A 308 -7.35 26.23 -10.79
CA ASP A 308 -8.22 26.11 -11.96
C ASP A 308 -9.46 26.99 -11.74
N ALA A 309 -9.84 27.74 -12.78
CA ALA A 309 -10.98 28.63 -12.77
C ALA A 309 -12.23 27.94 -12.22
N VAL A 310 -12.82 28.51 -11.16
CA VAL A 310 -14.17 28.14 -10.73
C VAL A 310 -15.13 28.80 -11.71
N PHE A 311 -15.63 28.01 -12.66
CA PHE A 311 -16.71 28.42 -13.55
C PHE A 311 -17.98 28.65 -12.72
N GLY A 312 -18.64 29.80 -12.89
CA GLY A 312 -19.82 30.21 -12.10
C GLY A 312 -21.12 29.43 -12.35
N GLY A 313 -21.07 28.30 -13.08
CA GLY A 313 -22.20 27.38 -13.25
C GLY A 313 -22.07 26.18 -12.32
N ALA A 314 -23.19 25.68 -11.79
CA ALA A 314 -23.18 24.47 -10.97
C ALA A 314 -22.57 23.30 -11.78
N LYS A 315 -21.55 22.65 -11.22
CA LYS A 315 -20.91 21.50 -11.85
C LYS A 315 -21.75 20.26 -11.56
N LEU A 316 -22.31 19.65 -12.60
CA LEU A 316 -22.94 18.33 -12.49
C LEU A 316 -21.89 17.28 -12.87
N SER A 317 -21.63 16.30 -11.98
CA SER A 317 -20.69 15.21 -12.23
C SER A 317 -21.42 13.87 -12.26
N ASN A 318 -21.37 13.15 -13.38
CA ASN A 318 -21.86 11.77 -13.46
C ASN A 318 -20.71 10.77 -13.21
N ALA A 319 -19.99 10.97 -12.09
CA ALA A 319 -18.71 10.29 -11.80
C ALA A 319 -18.80 8.77 -11.63
N ALA A 320 -20.01 8.20 -11.58
CA ALA A 320 -20.23 6.76 -11.42
C ALA A 320 -19.95 5.94 -12.69
N GLN A 321 -19.91 6.57 -13.88
CA GLN A 321 -19.89 5.84 -15.16
C GLN A 321 -18.66 6.10 -16.06
N ILE A 322 -17.72 6.97 -15.64
CA ILE A 322 -16.59 7.38 -16.50
C ILE A 322 -15.28 7.38 -15.71
N LYS A 323 -14.42 6.37 -15.93
CA LYS A 323 -13.03 6.32 -15.44
C LYS A 323 -12.05 5.86 -16.53
N ILE A 324 -11.35 6.86 -17.08
CA ILE A 324 -10.04 6.95 -17.78
C ILE A 324 -9.55 5.74 -18.59
N GLY A 325 -9.48 5.96 -19.91
CA GLY A 325 -8.92 5.11 -20.98
C GLY A 325 -8.45 5.98 -22.17
N LYS A 326 -8.77 5.61 -23.42
CA LYS A 326 -8.59 6.48 -24.61
C LYS A 326 -9.53 7.68 -24.60
N ASN A 327 -10.66 7.59 -23.89
CA ASN A 327 -11.59 8.68 -23.69
C ASN A 327 -11.01 9.76 -22.75
N LYS A 328 -10.87 10.99 -23.25
CA LYS A 328 -10.34 12.15 -22.54
C LYS A 328 -11.39 12.96 -21.78
N PHE A 329 -12.67 12.64 -21.93
CA PHE A 329 -13.74 13.29 -21.17
C PHE A 329 -13.77 12.79 -19.72
N ASP A 330 -13.92 13.70 -18.75
CA ASP A 330 -13.83 13.43 -17.32
C ASP A 330 -15.20 13.31 -16.63
N GLY A 331 -16.30 13.38 -17.39
CA GLY A 331 -17.67 13.32 -16.86
C GLY A 331 -18.21 14.65 -16.32
N SER A 332 -17.48 15.76 -16.51
CA SER A 332 -17.86 17.08 -16.01
C SER A 332 -18.71 17.88 -17.01
N TYR A 333 -19.82 18.46 -16.54
CA TYR A 333 -20.61 19.44 -17.30
C TYR A 333 -20.72 20.77 -16.55
N LEU A 334 -20.68 21.86 -17.31
CA LEU A 334 -21.12 23.19 -16.90
C LEU A 334 -22.62 23.30 -17.15
N GLN A 335 -23.38 23.55 -16.07
CA GLN A 335 -24.81 23.80 -16.15
C GLN A 335 -25.10 25.27 -16.49
N ASP A 336 -26.18 25.48 -17.24
CA ASP A 336 -26.70 26.75 -17.70
C ASP A 336 -25.76 27.56 -18.60
N VAL A 337 -24.82 26.88 -19.25
CA VAL A 337 -23.84 27.47 -20.17
C VAL A 337 -24.06 26.94 -21.57
N ALA A 338 -24.24 27.83 -22.54
CA ALA A 338 -24.48 27.50 -23.95
C ALA A 338 -23.43 28.11 -24.87
N LEU A 339 -23.12 27.38 -25.94
CA LEU A 339 -22.34 27.83 -27.08
C LEU A 339 -23.29 28.08 -28.26
N THR A 340 -23.45 29.33 -28.68
CA THR A 340 -24.45 29.73 -29.69
C THR A 340 -23.81 30.27 -30.97
N GLY A 341 -24.43 30.00 -32.12
CA GLY A 341 -23.99 30.46 -33.44
C GLY A 341 -23.53 29.35 -34.38
N ASP A 342 -23.25 29.72 -35.62
CA ASP A 342 -22.76 28.84 -36.67
C ASP A 342 -21.24 28.70 -36.69
N ALA A 343 -20.74 27.73 -37.46
CA ALA A 343 -19.31 27.51 -37.65
C ALA A 343 -18.62 28.77 -38.21
N ASP A 344 -17.59 29.24 -37.51
CA ASP A 344 -16.73 30.35 -37.89
C ASP A 344 -15.30 29.92 -37.54
N ALA A 345 -14.74 29.09 -38.41
CA ALA A 345 -13.47 28.41 -38.20
C ALA A 345 -12.25 29.35 -38.29
N ALA A 346 -12.44 30.65 -38.56
CA ALA A 346 -11.35 31.60 -38.75
C ALA A 346 -11.03 32.42 -37.49
N ASN A 347 -11.98 32.66 -36.59
CA ASN A 347 -11.83 33.65 -35.53
C ASN A 347 -12.23 33.15 -34.14
N TYR A 348 -11.47 33.52 -33.11
CA TYR A 348 -11.82 33.31 -31.68
C TYR A 348 -12.77 34.42 -31.18
N ASN A 349 -13.91 34.60 -31.84
CA ASN A 349 -14.81 35.73 -31.58
C ASN A 349 -16.08 35.34 -30.80
N ARG A 350 -16.29 34.06 -30.49
CA ARG A 350 -17.53 33.59 -29.85
C ARG A 350 -17.39 33.52 -28.33
N PRO A 351 -18.35 34.11 -27.58
CA PRO A 351 -18.43 33.91 -26.15
C PRO A 351 -19.29 32.70 -25.78
N LEU A 352 -19.05 32.14 -24.59
CA LEU A 352 -20.06 31.35 -23.90
C LEU A 352 -21.16 32.27 -23.39
N SER A 353 -22.41 31.82 -23.48
CA SER A 353 -23.58 32.53 -22.97
C SER A 353 -24.21 31.74 -21.82
N THR A 354 -24.98 32.42 -20.97
CA THR A 354 -25.83 31.76 -19.98
C THR A 354 -27.18 31.43 -20.59
N THR A 355 -27.55 30.16 -20.61
CA THR A 355 -28.87 29.70 -21.07
C THR A 355 -29.38 28.63 -20.12
N VAL A 356 -30.56 28.83 -19.55
CA VAL A 356 -31.15 27.86 -18.61
C VAL A 356 -31.27 26.50 -19.27
N SER A 357 -30.94 25.44 -18.53
CA SER A 357 -30.95 24.03 -18.96
C SER A 357 -29.89 23.67 -20.00
N ALA A 358 -28.93 24.56 -20.27
CA ALA A 358 -27.81 24.26 -21.15
C ALA A 358 -26.74 23.40 -20.46
N LEU A 359 -26.20 22.39 -21.14
CA LEU A 359 -25.08 21.57 -20.67
C LEU A 359 -23.91 21.69 -21.63
N THR A 360 -22.79 22.23 -21.13
CA THR A 360 -21.55 22.38 -21.90
C THR A 360 -20.39 21.68 -21.20
N SER A 361 -19.57 20.93 -21.92
CA SER A 361 -18.31 20.36 -21.41
C SER A 361 -17.12 21.15 -21.94
N VAL A 362 -16.09 21.30 -21.12
CA VAL A 362 -14.82 21.95 -21.47
C VAL A 362 -13.69 20.98 -21.18
N ILE A 363 -12.98 20.55 -22.23
CA ILE A 363 -11.97 19.48 -22.16
C ILE A 363 -10.63 20.02 -22.65
N LYS A 364 -9.55 19.76 -21.91
CA LYS A 364 -8.19 20.15 -22.32
C LYS A 364 -7.70 19.25 -23.46
N ILE A 365 -7.14 19.84 -24.51
CA ILE A 365 -6.63 19.14 -25.69
C ILE A 365 -5.20 19.58 -26.03
N LYS A 366 -4.48 18.75 -26.79
CA LYS A 366 -3.15 19.08 -27.31
C LYS A 366 -3.28 19.95 -28.57
N PRO A 367 -2.31 20.83 -28.85
CA PRO A 367 -2.24 21.55 -30.12
C PRO A 367 -1.84 20.60 -31.26
N ASN A 368 -2.16 20.97 -32.52
CA ASN A 368 -1.76 20.23 -33.73
C ASN A 368 -2.08 18.73 -33.68
N THR A 369 -3.18 18.36 -33.05
CA THR A 369 -3.56 16.96 -32.81
C THR A 369 -4.95 16.71 -33.37
N THR A 370 -5.10 15.61 -34.12
CA THR A 370 -6.40 15.19 -34.63
C THR A 370 -7.18 14.45 -33.56
N TYR A 371 -8.44 14.84 -33.39
CA TYR A 371 -9.38 14.29 -32.44
C TYR A 371 -10.67 13.87 -33.13
N THR A 372 -11.31 12.84 -32.60
CA THR A 372 -12.70 12.54 -32.88
C THR A 372 -13.49 12.63 -31.57
N VAL A 373 -14.54 13.45 -31.57
CA VAL A 373 -15.52 13.50 -30.49
C VAL A 373 -16.78 12.79 -30.93
N SER A 374 -17.40 12.03 -30.05
CA SER A 374 -18.63 11.32 -30.32
C SER A 374 -19.53 11.33 -29.09
N LYS A 375 -20.85 11.36 -29.29
CA LYS A 375 -21.86 11.24 -28.23
C LYS A 375 -22.99 10.25 -28.58
N THR A 376 -23.76 9.86 -27.56
CA THR A 376 -25.11 9.31 -27.76
C THR A 376 -26.14 10.42 -28.02
N ALA A 377 -27.43 10.08 -28.05
CA ALA A 377 -28.49 11.04 -28.31
C ALA A 377 -28.48 12.20 -27.30
N SER A 378 -28.57 13.42 -27.81
CA SER A 378 -28.73 14.65 -27.04
C SER A 378 -29.30 15.74 -27.96
N THR A 379 -29.78 16.86 -27.40
CA THR A 379 -30.45 17.89 -28.20
C THR A 379 -29.50 18.88 -28.88
N ARG A 380 -28.21 18.89 -28.52
CA ARG A 380 -27.19 19.79 -29.11
C ARG A 380 -25.89 19.05 -29.38
N PHE A 381 -25.13 19.55 -30.35
CA PHE A 381 -23.76 19.07 -30.60
C PHE A 381 -22.89 20.14 -31.23
N ARG A 382 -22.68 21.23 -30.50
CA ARG A 382 -21.91 22.37 -31.00
C ARG A 382 -20.52 22.33 -30.43
N ILE A 383 -19.54 22.60 -31.29
CA ILE A 383 -18.14 22.34 -30.99
C ILE A 383 -17.32 23.59 -31.27
N GLY A 384 -16.61 24.04 -30.25
CA GLY A 384 -15.69 25.16 -30.33
C GLY A 384 -14.30 24.80 -29.83
N LEU A 385 -13.29 25.51 -30.32
CA LEU A 385 -11.92 25.43 -29.83
C LEU A 385 -11.53 26.75 -29.19
N ALA A 386 -10.79 26.70 -28.09
CA ALA A 386 -10.32 27.89 -27.39
C ALA A 386 -8.81 27.80 -27.14
N ASN A 387 -8.15 28.95 -27.26
CA ASN A 387 -6.72 29.11 -26.97
C ASN A 387 -6.42 29.26 -25.47
N PHE A 388 -7.40 29.73 -24.71
CA PHE A 388 -7.39 29.78 -23.24
C PHE A 388 -8.65 29.11 -22.70
N ALA A 389 -8.73 28.91 -21.38
CA ALA A 389 -9.94 28.38 -20.77
C ALA A 389 -11.13 29.32 -21.10
N PRO A 390 -12.22 28.80 -21.69
CA PRO A 390 -13.34 29.63 -22.13
C PRO A 390 -14.10 30.18 -20.93
N THR A 391 -14.39 31.48 -20.93
CA THR A 391 -15.14 32.13 -19.84
C THR A 391 -16.45 32.69 -20.35
N VAL A 392 -17.51 32.58 -19.55
CA VAL A 392 -18.83 33.13 -19.89
C VAL A 392 -18.72 34.63 -20.17
N GLY A 393 -19.27 35.07 -21.30
CA GLY A 393 -19.23 36.46 -21.75
C GLY A 393 -17.95 36.90 -22.47
N LYS A 394 -16.89 36.08 -22.49
CA LYS A 394 -15.63 36.42 -23.19
C LYS A 394 -15.52 35.75 -24.55
N SER A 395 -15.28 36.55 -25.57
CA SER A 395 -15.04 36.08 -26.95
C SER A 395 -13.64 35.48 -27.10
N ASN A 396 -13.50 34.17 -26.88
CA ASN A 396 -12.25 33.43 -27.09
C ASN A 396 -12.45 32.02 -27.66
N ILE A 397 -13.61 31.75 -28.26
CA ILE A 397 -13.94 30.46 -28.87
C ILE A 397 -14.05 30.61 -30.38
N LYS A 398 -13.39 29.70 -31.09
CA LYS A 398 -13.47 29.49 -32.52
C LYS A 398 -14.41 28.33 -32.80
N MET A 399 -15.54 28.61 -33.45
CA MET A 399 -16.57 27.60 -33.70
C MET A 399 -16.18 26.71 -34.87
N ILE A 400 -16.07 25.41 -34.63
CA ILE A 400 -15.75 24.42 -35.66
C ILE A 400 -16.98 23.62 -36.10
N ALA A 401 -17.99 23.49 -35.24
CA ALA A 401 -19.30 22.91 -35.60
C ALA A 401 -20.44 23.69 -34.94
N GLY A 402 -21.34 24.23 -35.77
CA GLY A 402 -22.46 25.10 -35.36
C GLY A 402 -23.80 24.38 -35.21
N GLU A 403 -24.90 25.11 -35.37
CA GLU A 403 -26.26 24.60 -35.13
C GLU A 403 -26.64 23.45 -36.07
N THR A 404 -26.14 23.48 -37.30
CA THR A 404 -26.33 22.40 -38.29
C THR A 404 -25.75 21.05 -37.85
N ASN A 405 -24.88 21.05 -36.83
CA ASN A 405 -24.29 19.83 -36.29
C ASN A 405 -25.10 19.21 -35.15
N ASP A 406 -26.18 19.85 -34.68
CA ASP A 406 -26.91 19.41 -33.48
C ASP A 406 -27.45 17.96 -33.56
N ALA A 407 -27.72 17.47 -34.77
CA ALA A 407 -28.16 16.10 -35.03
C ALA A 407 -27.02 15.08 -35.20
N ALA A 408 -25.77 15.52 -35.34
CA ALA A 408 -24.63 14.62 -35.52
C ALA A 408 -24.29 13.86 -34.22
N LEU A 409 -23.69 12.69 -34.39
CA LEU A 409 -23.26 11.82 -33.28
C LEU A 409 -21.74 11.76 -33.13
N ASN A 410 -21.00 12.22 -34.13
CA ASN A 410 -19.55 12.35 -34.09
C ASN A 410 -19.07 13.54 -34.91
N TYR A 411 -17.85 13.98 -34.61
CA TYR A 411 -17.17 15.04 -35.33
C TYR A 411 -15.66 14.88 -35.19
N THR A 412 -14.95 14.91 -36.31
CA THR A 412 -13.48 14.81 -36.35
C THR A 412 -12.87 16.16 -36.70
N PHE A 413 -11.87 16.59 -35.94
CA PHE A 413 -11.20 17.87 -36.15
C PHE A 413 -9.71 17.75 -35.85
N THR A 414 -8.91 18.66 -36.42
CA THR A 414 -7.51 18.83 -36.02
C THR A 414 -7.37 20.15 -35.29
N SER A 415 -6.87 20.10 -34.06
CA SER A 415 -6.58 21.30 -33.28
C SER A 415 -5.45 22.09 -33.94
N GLY A 416 -5.54 23.42 -33.94
CA GLY A 416 -4.46 24.30 -34.41
C GLY A 416 -3.35 24.46 -33.37
N SER A 417 -2.32 25.24 -33.73
CA SER A 417 -1.15 25.48 -32.87
C SER A 417 -1.47 26.26 -31.60
N LEU A 418 -2.56 27.04 -31.61
CA LEU A 418 -3.04 27.83 -30.47
C LEU A 418 -4.16 27.16 -29.68
N ASP A 419 -4.79 26.10 -30.21
CA ASP A 419 -5.91 25.45 -29.55
C ASP A 419 -5.43 24.67 -28.30
N ARG A 420 -6.11 24.86 -27.18
CA ARG A 420 -5.78 24.24 -25.87
C ARG A 420 -7.00 23.60 -25.21
N TYR A 421 -8.20 24.04 -25.56
CA TYR A 421 -9.45 23.55 -25.00
C TYR A 421 -10.46 23.26 -26.10
N LEU A 422 -11.22 22.19 -25.90
CA LEU A 422 -12.41 21.81 -26.64
C LEU A 422 -13.64 22.21 -25.82
N VAL A 423 -14.62 22.84 -26.46
CA VAL A 423 -15.88 23.26 -25.86
C VAL A 423 -17.02 22.53 -26.56
N LEU A 424 -17.82 21.78 -25.81
CA LEU A 424 -18.88 20.92 -26.33
C LEU A 424 -20.22 21.30 -25.71
N TYR A 425 -21.09 21.96 -26.47
CA TYR A 425 -22.45 22.24 -26.03
C TYR A 425 -23.38 21.09 -26.47
N LEU A 426 -23.91 20.36 -25.49
CA LEU A 426 -24.44 19.01 -25.67
C LEU A 426 -25.94 18.90 -25.43
N SER A 427 -26.54 19.79 -24.64
CA SER A 427 -27.98 19.74 -24.37
C SER A 427 -28.54 21.11 -24.02
N ASN A 428 -29.79 21.37 -24.39
CA ASN A 428 -30.57 22.54 -23.98
C ASN A 428 -31.77 22.19 -23.07
N THR A 429 -31.87 20.93 -22.63
CA THR A 429 -32.97 20.42 -21.79
C THR A 429 -32.49 19.88 -20.43
N ASN A 430 -31.24 20.16 -20.05
CA ASN A 430 -30.55 19.63 -18.88
C ASN A 430 -30.43 18.09 -18.88
N THR A 431 -30.63 17.46 -20.05
CA THR A 431 -30.49 16.01 -20.24
C THR A 431 -29.10 15.72 -20.80
N MET A 432 -28.26 15.01 -20.04
CA MET A 432 -26.93 14.59 -20.50
C MET A 432 -27.06 13.49 -21.56
N PRO A 433 -26.15 13.41 -22.54
CA PRO A 433 -26.02 12.18 -23.32
C PRO A 433 -25.58 11.03 -22.40
N ASP A 434 -26.15 9.83 -22.60
CA ASP A 434 -25.72 8.61 -21.90
C ASP A 434 -24.22 8.33 -22.05
N PHE A 435 -23.61 8.80 -23.15
CA PHE A 435 -22.18 8.65 -23.39
C PHE A 435 -21.61 9.83 -24.17
N LEU A 436 -20.38 10.22 -23.81
CA LEU A 436 -19.55 11.20 -24.51
C LEU A 436 -18.10 10.71 -24.54
N GLN A 437 -17.51 10.67 -25.74
CA GLN A 437 -16.12 10.25 -25.96
C GLN A 437 -15.34 11.30 -26.71
N LEU A 438 -14.13 11.60 -26.23
CA LEU A 438 -13.11 12.35 -26.96
C LEU A 438 -11.86 11.49 -27.09
N GLU A 439 -11.43 11.20 -28.30
CA GLU A 439 -10.26 10.34 -28.57
C GLU A 439 -9.30 10.98 -29.58
N GLU A 440 -8.00 10.68 -29.47
CA GLU A 440 -6.99 11.08 -30.47
C GLU A 440 -7.11 10.16 -31.70
N GLY A 441 -7.22 10.75 -32.90
CA GLY A 441 -7.36 10.00 -34.15
C GLY A 441 -8.48 10.52 -35.06
N THR A 442 -8.51 9.96 -36.27
CA THR A 442 -9.42 10.37 -37.36
C THR A 442 -10.73 9.60 -37.41
N VAL A 443 -10.90 8.58 -36.56
CA VAL A 443 -12.03 7.65 -36.63
C VAL A 443 -12.64 7.50 -35.26
N GLN A 444 -13.96 7.59 -35.17
CA GLN A 444 -14.70 7.20 -33.98
C GLN A 444 -14.50 5.70 -33.77
N THR A 445 -13.98 5.32 -32.61
CA THR A 445 -13.92 3.91 -32.22
C THR A 445 -15.12 3.54 -31.34
N GLU A 446 -15.29 2.24 -31.07
CA GLU A 446 -16.36 1.79 -30.16
C GLU A 446 -16.25 2.48 -28.79
N TRP A 447 -17.40 2.79 -28.20
CA TRP A 447 -17.51 3.45 -26.90
C TRP A 447 -16.72 2.69 -25.85
N GLU A 448 -15.72 3.33 -25.28
CA GLU A 448 -14.86 2.71 -24.30
C GLU A 448 -15.33 3.06 -22.89
N THR A 449 -15.99 2.09 -22.26
CA THR A 449 -16.39 2.17 -20.86
C THR A 449 -15.20 1.96 -19.91
N HIS A 450 -14.08 1.37 -20.37
CA HIS A 450 -12.85 1.14 -19.60
C HIS A 450 -11.57 1.06 -20.47
N GLY A 451 -10.47 1.63 -19.99
CA GLY A 451 -9.15 1.60 -20.65
C GLY A 451 -8.61 0.21 -21.00
N TYR A 452 -8.49 -0.03 -22.31
CA TYR A 452 -7.68 -0.97 -23.12
C TYR A 452 -7.61 -2.51 -22.84
N ASP A 453 -8.03 -3.25 -23.89
CA ASP A 453 -7.70 -4.57 -24.47
C ASP A 453 -7.79 -5.87 -23.64
N PHE A 454 -9.01 -6.34 -23.46
CA PHE A 454 -9.35 -7.76 -23.61
C PHE A 454 -10.57 -7.85 -24.56
N LYS A 455 -10.36 -8.23 -25.83
CA LYS A 455 -11.45 -8.55 -26.79
C LYS A 455 -12.32 -9.67 -26.21
N ASP A 456 -13.65 -9.65 -26.22
CA ASP A 456 -14.59 -9.36 -27.32
C ASP A 456 -15.53 -8.15 -27.12
N LYS A 457 -16.23 -7.75 -28.21
CA LYS A 457 -17.26 -6.70 -28.22
C LYS A 457 -18.41 -7.00 -27.25
N ALA A 458 -18.78 -6.02 -26.43
CA ALA A 458 -20.12 -5.97 -25.83
C ALA A 458 -21.17 -5.90 -26.95
N LYS A 459 -22.05 -6.89 -27.04
CA LYS A 459 -23.20 -6.83 -27.95
C LYS A 459 -24.34 -6.12 -27.26
N PHE A 460 -24.95 -5.15 -27.93
CA PHE A 460 -26.25 -4.62 -27.54
C PHE A 460 -27.28 -5.76 -27.50
N LEU A 461 -27.88 -6.01 -26.34
CA LEU A 461 -29.19 -6.65 -26.31
C LEU A 461 -30.18 -5.61 -26.81
N ASN A 462 -30.52 -5.69 -28.10
CA ASN A 462 -31.64 -4.96 -28.64
C ASN A 462 -32.86 -5.21 -27.74
N GLY A 463 -33.43 -4.12 -27.23
CA GLY A 463 -34.77 -4.12 -26.70
C GLY A 463 -35.71 -4.74 -27.72
N GLY A 464 -36.38 -5.80 -27.31
CA GLY A 464 -37.38 -6.50 -28.10
C GLY A 464 -38.47 -7.02 -27.18
N GLY A 465 -39.34 -6.12 -26.71
CA GLY A 465 -40.72 -6.39 -26.35
C GLY A 465 -41.01 -7.28 -25.14
N GLY A 466 -41.48 -6.66 -24.05
CA GLY A 466 -42.50 -7.24 -23.15
C GLY A 466 -42.01 -8.25 -22.11
N GLY A 467 -42.03 -7.85 -20.84
CA GLY A 467 -41.98 -8.78 -19.70
C GLY A 467 -40.61 -8.89 -19.02
N GLY A 468 -40.11 -7.80 -18.44
CA GLY A 468 -39.08 -7.91 -17.41
C GLY A 468 -39.75 -8.30 -16.08
N GLU A 469 -39.67 -9.57 -15.69
CA GLU A 469 -39.91 -9.96 -14.30
C GLU A 469 -38.82 -9.34 -13.43
N ILE A 470 -39.22 -8.34 -12.65
CA ILE A 470 -38.51 -7.88 -11.46
C ILE A 470 -38.69 -8.99 -10.42
N ASN A 471 -37.60 -9.59 -9.92
CA ASN A 471 -37.68 -10.48 -8.76
C ASN A 471 -37.94 -9.62 -7.49
N PRO A 472 -38.71 -10.09 -6.48
CA PRO A 472 -39.23 -9.25 -5.40
C PRO A 472 -38.23 -8.54 -4.48
N ASP A 473 -36.93 -8.86 -4.53
CA ASP A 473 -35.96 -8.43 -3.51
C ASP A 473 -34.90 -7.42 -3.99
N GLY A 474 -35.08 -6.79 -5.16
CA GLY A 474 -34.48 -5.47 -5.42
C GLY A 474 -32.94 -5.34 -5.52
N TYR A 475 -32.19 -6.36 -5.95
CA TYR A 475 -30.75 -6.23 -6.26
C TYR A 475 -30.42 -6.42 -7.76
N LEU A 476 -29.55 -5.55 -8.28
CA LEU A 476 -29.11 -5.48 -9.67
C LEU A 476 -28.12 -6.62 -10.01
N LEU A 477 -28.50 -7.46 -10.97
CA LEU A 477 -27.64 -8.46 -11.61
C LEU A 477 -26.84 -7.80 -12.75
N TYR A 478 -25.51 -7.78 -12.68
CA TYR A 478 -24.65 -7.49 -13.83
C TYR A 478 -24.17 -8.82 -14.43
N LYS A 479 -24.47 -9.04 -15.71
CA LYS A 479 -24.20 -10.28 -16.43
C LYS A 479 -23.36 -9.97 -17.66
N ASP A 480 -22.05 -10.12 -17.56
CA ASP A 480 -21.16 -10.30 -18.70
C ASP A 480 -20.10 -11.34 -18.33
N MET A 481 -19.75 -12.26 -19.23
CA MET A 481 -18.73 -13.30 -19.03
C MET A 481 -17.56 -13.06 -19.97
N GLY A 482 -16.39 -12.75 -19.41
CA GLY A 482 -15.08 -12.67 -20.07
C GLY A 482 -13.99 -12.78 -19.01
N VAL A 483 -12.70 -12.90 -19.41
CA VAL A 483 -11.54 -12.96 -18.50
C VAL A 483 -11.66 -11.89 -17.41
N GLY A 484 -11.64 -12.31 -16.14
CA GLY A 484 -11.89 -11.46 -14.98
C GLY A 484 -13.36 -11.15 -14.66
N ASN A 485 -14.32 -11.98 -15.08
CA ASN A 485 -15.71 -11.94 -14.61
C ASN A 485 -16.07 -13.23 -13.85
N ALA A 486 -15.31 -13.58 -12.82
CA ALA A 486 -15.69 -14.63 -11.88
C ALA A 486 -16.92 -14.18 -11.07
N TYR A 487 -18.12 -14.36 -11.64
CA TYR A 487 -19.38 -14.19 -10.92
C TYR A 487 -19.76 -15.48 -10.22
N TYR A 488 -19.65 -15.49 -8.89
CA TYR A 488 -20.36 -16.43 -8.03
C TYR A 488 -21.73 -15.82 -7.73
N ALA A 489 -22.74 -16.16 -8.55
CA ALA A 489 -24.10 -15.69 -8.29
C ALA A 489 -24.67 -16.40 -7.05
N GLU A 490 -25.09 -15.63 -6.04
CA GLU A 490 -25.97 -16.12 -5.00
C GLU A 490 -27.31 -16.55 -5.62
N LYS A 491 -27.61 -17.85 -5.56
CA LYS A 491 -28.99 -18.33 -5.60
C LYS A 491 -29.34 -18.68 -4.16
N GLY A 492 -30.09 -17.79 -3.51
CA GLY A 492 -30.37 -17.76 -2.08
C GLY A 492 -30.47 -19.12 -1.36
N GLY A 493 -29.93 -19.14 -0.14
CA GLY A 493 -29.94 -20.26 0.80
C GLY A 493 -28.58 -20.44 1.48
N ALA A 494 -28.56 -20.83 2.76
CA ALA A 494 -27.34 -20.95 3.58
C ALA A 494 -26.39 -22.13 3.20
N ASP A 495 -26.74 -22.94 2.19
CA ASP A 495 -26.06 -24.19 1.80
C ASP A 495 -25.32 -24.11 0.44
N VAL A 496 -24.85 -22.92 0.03
CA VAL A 496 -24.41 -22.69 -1.36
C VAL A 496 -22.96 -23.11 -1.66
N TRP A 497 -22.09 -23.25 -0.66
CA TRP A 497 -20.67 -23.58 -0.89
C TRP A 497 -20.41 -25.07 -1.22
N THR A 498 -21.38 -25.95 -1.04
CA THR A 498 -21.21 -27.41 -1.23
C THR A 498 -21.82 -27.96 -2.52
N ASN A 499 -22.59 -27.17 -3.29
CA ASN A 499 -23.35 -27.68 -4.43
C ASN A 499 -22.94 -27.02 -5.76
N SER A 500 -22.06 -27.71 -6.50
CA SER A 500 -21.50 -27.31 -7.80
C SER A 500 -22.54 -27.06 -8.90
N SER A 501 -23.79 -27.49 -8.72
CA SER A 501 -24.89 -27.29 -9.68
C SER A 501 -25.42 -25.85 -9.74
N LYS A 502 -24.95 -24.94 -8.87
CA LYS A 502 -25.42 -23.54 -8.78
C LYS A 502 -24.41 -22.47 -9.23
N THR A 503 -23.19 -22.85 -9.61
CA THR A 503 -22.11 -21.92 -10.04
C THR A 503 -21.91 -21.91 -11.55
N VAL A 504 -21.78 -20.72 -12.15
CA VAL A 504 -21.33 -20.56 -13.54
C VAL A 504 -19.82 -20.82 -13.59
N VAL A 505 -19.36 -21.59 -14.57
CA VAL A 505 -17.93 -21.90 -14.74
C VAL A 505 -17.18 -20.64 -15.17
N ALA A 506 -16.55 -19.96 -14.21
CA ALA A 506 -15.60 -18.89 -14.49
C ALA A 506 -14.30 -19.49 -15.04
N THR A 507 -13.81 -18.92 -16.14
CA THR A 507 -12.46 -19.20 -16.68
C THR A 507 -11.41 -18.89 -15.62
N ASP A 508 -10.41 -19.75 -15.51
CA ASP A 508 -9.25 -19.51 -14.66
C ASP A 508 -8.33 -18.48 -15.32
N ASP A 509 -8.09 -17.37 -14.63
CA ASP A 509 -7.34 -16.22 -15.15
C ASP A 509 -5.85 -16.29 -14.77
N THR A 510 -5.40 -17.35 -14.08
CA THR A 510 -4.02 -17.46 -13.53
C THR A 510 -2.95 -17.21 -14.59
N ALA A 511 -2.98 -17.94 -15.70
CA ALA A 511 -1.96 -17.82 -16.76
C ALA A 511 -1.96 -16.44 -17.42
N ALA A 512 -3.15 -15.85 -17.63
CA ALA A 512 -3.30 -14.54 -18.25
C ALA A 512 -2.77 -13.43 -17.34
N LEU A 513 -3.10 -13.48 -16.05
CA LEU A 513 -2.58 -12.53 -15.06
C LEU A 513 -1.07 -12.70 -14.87
N GLN A 514 -0.57 -13.94 -14.79
CA GLN A 514 0.86 -14.19 -14.66
C GLN A 514 1.64 -13.66 -15.87
N ALA A 515 1.11 -13.83 -17.09
CA ALA A 515 1.73 -13.28 -18.29
C ALA A 515 1.83 -11.73 -18.25
N GLU A 516 0.84 -11.05 -17.69
CA GLU A 516 0.88 -9.60 -17.49
C GLU A 516 1.90 -9.21 -16.41
N ILE A 517 1.93 -9.93 -15.30
CA ILE A 517 2.90 -9.71 -14.22
C ILE A 517 4.34 -9.88 -14.73
N ASN A 518 4.58 -10.88 -15.58
CA ASN A 518 5.88 -11.16 -16.17
C ASN A 518 6.40 -10.04 -17.09
N LYS A 519 5.54 -9.14 -17.60
CA LYS A 519 5.97 -7.95 -18.34
C LYS A 519 6.70 -6.93 -17.45
N GLY A 520 6.49 -6.99 -16.14
CA GLY A 520 7.09 -6.09 -15.16
C GLY A 520 6.53 -4.67 -15.22
N GLY A 521 7.27 -3.70 -14.67
CA GLY A 521 6.89 -2.29 -14.71
C GLY A 521 5.67 -1.96 -13.84
N VAL A 522 4.73 -1.20 -14.37
CA VAL A 522 3.51 -0.79 -13.66
C VAL A 522 2.32 -1.55 -14.23
N ILE A 523 1.75 -2.43 -13.42
CA ILE A 523 0.58 -3.24 -13.76
C ILE A 523 -0.66 -2.54 -13.21
N SER A 524 -1.74 -2.53 -13.98
CA SER A 524 -3.02 -1.93 -13.58
C SER A 524 -4.14 -2.90 -13.87
N LEU A 525 -4.79 -3.40 -12.82
CA LEU A 525 -5.95 -4.28 -12.93
C LEU A 525 -7.22 -3.48 -13.19
N ASN A 526 -8.22 -4.12 -13.79
CA ASN A 526 -9.52 -3.50 -13.97
C ASN A 526 -10.32 -3.60 -12.67
N GLY A 527 -10.66 -2.45 -12.08
CA GLY A 527 -11.38 -2.37 -10.81
C GLY A 527 -12.79 -2.96 -10.82
N SER A 528 -13.40 -3.13 -12.00
CA SER A 528 -14.74 -3.73 -12.13
C SER A 528 -14.71 -5.25 -12.26
N LYS A 529 -13.53 -5.87 -12.22
CA LYS A 529 -13.32 -7.29 -12.50
C LYS A 529 -12.99 -8.11 -11.26
N SER A 530 -13.42 -9.36 -11.30
CA SER A 530 -13.09 -10.42 -10.35
C SER A 530 -12.32 -11.51 -11.09
N TYR A 531 -11.06 -11.71 -10.74
CA TYR A 531 -10.18 -12.66 -11.38
C TYR A 531 -10.13 -13.96 -10.59
N LYS A 532 -10.37 -15.08 -11.26
CA LYS A 532 -10.24 -16.40 -10.62
C LYS A 532 -8.81 -16.89 -10.78
N VAL A 533 -8.18 -17.37 -9.71
CA VAL A 533 -6.84 -17.98 -9.77
C VAL A 533 -6.83 -19.34 -9.08
N SER A 534 -6.18 -20.32 -9.70
CA SER A 534 -5.96 -21.66 -9.15
C SER A 534 -4.53 -21.91 -8.68
N ALA A 535 -3.59 -21.02 -9.04
CA ALA A 535 -2.21 -21.04 -8.60
C ALA A 535 -1.75 -19.65 -8.17
N SER A 536 -0.63 -19.59 -7.44
CA SER A 536 -0.05 -18.33 -6.96
C SER A 536 0.38 -17.43 -8.10
N LEU A 537 0.12 -16.12 -7.96
CA LEU A 537 0.70 -15.10 -8.83
C LEU A 537 2.09 -14.75 -8.33
N LEU A 538 3.11 -15.14 -9.09
CA LEU A 538 4.52 -14.91 -8.78
C LEU A 538 4.89 -13.45 -9.11
N ILE A 539 5.18 -12.65 -8.09
CA ILE A 539 5.49 -11.22 -8.21
C ILE A 539 6.95 -10.97 -7.85
N ASP A 540 7.77 -10.89 -8.89
CA ASP A 540 9.20 -10.55 -8.81
C ASP A 540 9.38 -9.02 -8.73
N LEU A 541 9.76 -8.51 -7.56
CA LEU A 541 9.94 -7.08 -7.30
C LEU A 541 11.14 -6.47 -8.06
N THR A 542 12.05 -7.30 -8.59
CA THR A 542 13.14 -6.82 -9.47
C THR A 542 12.58 -6.33 -10.80
N LYS A 543 11.42 -6.88 -11.23
CA LYS A 543 10.74 -6.54 -12.48
C LYS A 543 9.53 -5.65 -12.25
N VAL A 544 8.72 -5.96 -11.24
CA VAL A 544 7.46 -5.27 -10.95
C VAL A 544 7.71 -4.03 -10.09
N LYS A 545 7.47 -2.86 -10.66
CA LYS A 545 7.58 -1.57 -9.95
C LYS A 545 6.35 -1.29 -9.10
N LYS A 546 5.17 -1.61 -9.64
CA LYS A 546 3.90 -1.28 -9.01
C LYS A 546 2.74 -2.13 -9.54
N ILE A 547 1.83 -2.54 -8.67
CA ILE A 547 0.51 -3.08 -9.05
C ILE A 547 -0.58 -2.14 -8.52
N LYS A 548 -1.43 -1.67 -9.43
CA LYS A 548 -2.64 -0.89 -9.13
C LYS A 548 -3.85 -1.81 -9.29
N GLY A 549 -4.44 -2.26 -8.19
CA GLY A 549 -5.63 -3.11 -8.24
C GLY A 549 -6.90 -2.37 -8.64
N ASN A 550 -6.99 -1.06 -8.37
CA ASN A 550 -8.16 -0.22 -8.68
C ASN A 550 -9.49 -0.73 -8.09
N GLY A 551 -9.46 -1.56 -7.05
CA GLY A 551 -10.63 -2.21 -6.45
C GLY A 551 -10.95 -3.60 -7.01
N ALA A 552 -10.12 -4.13 -7.92
CA ALA A 552 -10.26 -5.47 -8.47
C ALA A 552 -10.27 -6.53 -7.37
N THR A 553 -11.01 -7.61 -7.59
CA THR A 553 -11.03 -8.78 -6.70
C THR A 553 -10.25 -9.93 -7.33
N ILE A 554 -9.46 -10.65 -6.54
CA ILE A 554 -8.84 -11.91 -6.95
C ILE A 554 -9.37 -13.00 -6.03
N VAL A 555 -9.93 -14.05 -6.64
CA VAL A 555 -10.59 -15.17 -5.97
C VAL A 555 -9.76 -16.44 -6.16
N VAL A 556 -9.21 -16.98 -5.09
CA VAL A 556 -8.44 -18.23 -5.13
C VAL A 556 -9.35 -19.45 -5.05
N THR A 557 -9.00 -20.51 -5.79
CA THR A 557 -9.73 -21.78 -5.77
C THR A 557 -8.90 -22.98 -5.31
N ALA A 558 -7.67 -22.74 -4.86
CA ALA A 558 -6.76 -23.73 -4.29
C ALA A 558 -6.17 -23.23 -2.97
N ASP A 559 -5.67 -24.13 -2.12
CA ASP A 559 -5.00 -23.75 -0.87
C ASP A 559 -3.56 -23.30 -1.11
N VAL A 560 -3.41 -22.15 -1.78
CA VAL A 560 -2.13 -21.52 -2.13
C VAL A 560 -2.16 -20.02 -1.81
N PRO A 561 -0.99 -19.36 -1.65
CA PRO A 561 -0.94 -17.90 -1.59
C PRO A 561 -1.45 -17.27 -2.89
N ILE A 562 -2.35 -16.29 -2.83
CA ILE A 562 -2.79 -15.57 -4.04
C ILE A 562 -1.63 -14.79 -4.65
N LEU A 563 -0.90 -14.05 -3.81
CA LEU A 563 0.26 -13.27 -4.20
C LEU A 563 1.51 -13.89 -3.57
N ASP A 564 2.45 -14.42 -4.37
CA ASP A 564 3.78 -14.80 -3.90
C ASP A 564 4.78 -13.72 -4.29
N ILE A 565 5.06 -12.82 -3.35
CA ILE A 565 5.84 -11.60 -3.56
C ILE A 565 7.26 -11.85 -3.10
N PHE A 566 8.22 -11.69 -4.01
CA PHE A 566 9.62 -11.88 -3.69
C PHE A 566 10.53 -10.82 -4.32
N GLY A 567 11.61 -10.50 -3.62
CA GLY A 567 12.70 -9.65 -4.11
C GLY A 567 14.05 -10.36 -4.03
N SER A 568 15.11 -9.56 -3.99
CA SER A 568 16.52 -10.00 -3.96
C SER A 568 17.21 -9.84 -2.60
N MET A 569 16.48 -9.48 -1.54
CA MET A 569 17.08 -9.30 -0.21
C MET A 569 17.61 -10.63 0.31
N THR A 570 18.90 -10.71 0.62
CA THR A 570 19.57 -11.93 1.13
C THR A 570 20.40 -11.69 2.39
N THR A 571 20.66 -10.44 2.76
CA THR A 571 21.66 -10.08 3.78
C THR A 571 21.08 -9.60 5.11
N ASN A 572 21.95 -9.59 6.13
CA ASN A 572 21.65 -9.08 7.46
C ASN A 572 21.56 -7.54 7.47
N ALA A 573 20.95 -6.98 8.53
CA ALA A 573 20.71 -5.53 8.69
C ALA A 573 21.99 -4.71 9.00
N ASN A 574 23.15 -5.06 8.43
CA ASN A 574 24.39 -4.32 8.64
C ASN A 574 24.47 -3.10 7.71
N PRO A 575 24.50 -1.86 8.24
CA PRO A 575 24.56 -0.64 7.42
C PRO A 575 25.85 -0.53 6.60
N ASN A 576 26.89 -1.31 6.91
CA ASN A 576 28.14 -1.32 6.17
C ASN A 576 28.08 -2.16 4.89
N ASN A 577 27.06 -3.00 4.71
CA ASN A 577 26.87 -3.77 3.49
C ASN A 577 26.22 -2.87 2.43
N GLN A 578 27.05 -2.21 1.61
CA GLN A 578 26.57 -1.42 0.47
C GLN A 578 26.14 -2.34 -0.67
N GLU A 579 24.90 -2.83 -0.59
CA GLU A 579 24.35 -3.69 -1.62
C GLU A 579 23.60 -2.85 -2.65
N SER A 580 24.32 -2.38 -3.67
CA SER A 580 23.77 -1.54 -4.75
C SER A 580 22.58 -2.18 -5.48
N HIS A 581 22.46 -3.51 -5.45
CA HIS A 581 21.35 -4.23 -6.04
C HIS A 581 20.02 -4.02 -5.29
N LEU A 582 20.04 -3.69 -3.98
CA LEU A 582 18.81 -3.45 -3.19
C LEU A 582 18.02 -2.23 -3.66
N MET A 583 18.67 -1.28 -4.36
CA MET A 583 17.99 -0.14 -4.96
C MET A 583 17.05 -0.53 -6.11
N ILE A 584 17.29 -1.70 -6.72
CA ILE A 584 16.43 -2.21 -7.79
C ILE A 584 15.06 -2.56 -7.20
N ASP A 585 15.00 -3.14 -6.01
CA ASP A 585 13.77 -3.64 -5.38
C ASP A 585 13.15 -2.64 -4.39
N ALA A 586 13.85 -1.55 -4.10
CA ALA A 586 13.37 -0.56 -3.17
C ALA A 586 12.06 0.10 -3.65
N CYS A 587 11.18 0.38 -2.69
CA CYS A 587 10.01 1.24 -2.83
C CYS A 587 8.96 0.71 -3.83
N ARG A 588 8.84 -0.63 -3.98
CA ARG A 588 7.74 -1.23 -4.77
C ARG A 588 6.41 -1.08 -4.05
N LYS A 589 5.33 -1.02 -4.84
CA LYS A 589 3.98 -0.77 -4.30
C LYS A 589 2.94 -1.71 -4.89
N ILE A 590 2.23 -2.45 -4.05
CA ILE A 590 1.11 -3.30 -4.45
C ILE A 590 -0.11 -2.82 -3.67
N ARG A 591 -1.15 -2.34 -4.36
CA ARG A 591 -2.26 -1.66 -3.66
C ARG A 591 -3.62 -1.77 -4.32
N GLY A 592 -4.67 -1.68 -3.51
CA GLY A 592 -6.06 -1.55 -3.95
C GLY A 592 -6.60 -2.80 -4.64
N ILE A 593 -6.19 -3.98 -4.17
CA ILE A 593 -6.65 -5.29 -4.60
C ILE A 593 -7.44 -5.88 -3.43
N LYS A 594 -8.56 -6.54 -3.72
CA LYS A 594 -9.29 -7.38 -2.77
C LYS A 594 -8.95 -8.84 -3.03
N LEU A 595 -8.64 -9.59 -1.99
CA LEU A 595 -8.20 -10.98 -2.04
C LEU A 595 -9.19 -11.83 -1.26
N THR A 596 -9.71 -12.91 -1.87
CA THR A 596 -10.71 -13.79 -1.24
C THR A 596 -10.60 -15.21 -1.78
N SER A 597 -11.31 -16.17 -1.15
CA SER A 597 -11.44 -17.54 -1.66
C SER A 597 -12.81 -17.84 -2.26
N SER A 598 -12.88 -18.92 -3.06
CA SER A 598 -14.09 -19.43 -3.68
C SER A 598 -14.85 -20.49 -2.87
N SER A 599 -14.40 -20.81 -1.66
CA SER A 599 -15.07 -21.80 -0.80
C SER A 599 -15.18 -21.35 0.65
N GLY A 600 -14.72 -20.13 0.96
CA GLY A 600 -14.40 -19.71 2.32
C GLY A 600 -13.19 -20.48 2.85
N LEU A 601 -12.21 -19.77 3.44
CA LEU A 601 -11.20 -20.36 4.32
C LEU A 601 -10.15 -21.28 3.68
N ILE A 602 -9.87 -21.13 2.37
CA ILE A 602 -8.69 -21.71 1.72
C ILE A 602 -7.74 -20.63 1.24
N GLY A 603 -6.47 -20.97 1.06
CA GLY A 603 -5.43 -20.11 0.51
C GLY A 603 -4.98 -19.02 1.47
N SER A 604 -3.90 -18.34 1.09
CA SER A 604 -3.36 -17.21 1.83
C SER A 604 -3.45 -15.93 0.99
N ALA A 605 -3.60 -14.76 1.61
CA ALA A 605 -3.67 -13.51 0.86
C ALA A 605 -2.35 -13.20 0.15
N ALA A 606 -1.25 -13.19 0.90
CA ALA A 606 0.07 -12.99 0.32
C ALA A 606 1.16 -13.71 1.13
N ARG A 607 2.14 -14.25 0.41
CA ARG A 607 3.43 -14.68 0.94
C ARG A 607 4.48 -13.63 0.54
N VAL A 608 5.25 -13.13 1.50
CA VAL A 608 6.21 -12.04 1.31
C VAL A 608 7.58 -12.48 1.79
N ARG A 609 8.56 -12.51 0.87
CA ARG A 609 9.91 -13.01 1.15
C ARG A 609 10.99 -12.22 0.42
N ASN A 610 12.16 -12.08 1.03
CA ASN A 610 13.33 -11.46 0.38
C ASN A 610 13.07 -10.02 -0.12
N THR A 611 12.27 -9.23 0.61
CA THR A 611 11.86 -7.89 0.17
C THR A 611 12.58 -6.74 0.89
N PHE A 612 12.77 -5.62 0.19
CA PHE A 612 13.34 -4.38 0.74
C PHE A 612 12.43 -3.19 0.42
N LYS A 613 11.91 -2.51 1.46
CA LYS A 613 11.02 -1.34 1.34
C LYS A 613 9.75 -1.59 0.49
N LEU A 614 9.13 -2.76 0.64
CA LEU A 614 7.84 -3.05 0.02
C LEU A 614 6.71 -2.27 0.71
N GLU A 615 5.89 -1.58 -0.09
CA GLU A 615 4.60 -1.05 0.35
C GLU A 615 3.47 -2.00 -0.11
N LEU A 616 2.79 -2.64 0.84
CA LEU A 616 1.68 -3.56 0.58
C LEU A 616 0.40 -3.04 1.20
N ALA A 617 -0.59 -2.73 0.37
CA ALA A 617 -1.87 -2.13 0.78
C ALA A 617 -3.04 -2.82 0.04
N VAL A 618 -3.30 -4.07 0.38
CA VAL A 618 -4.32 -4.92 -0.24
C VAL A 618 -5.25 -5.44 0.85
N ASP A 619 -6.52 -5.67 0.55
CA ASP A 619 -7.49 -6.11 1.55
C ASP A 619 -7.79 -7.60 1.36
N ALA A 620 -7.78 -8.37 2.44
CA ALA A 620 -7.95 -9.81 2.43
C ALA A 620 -9.17 -10.25 3.25
N HIS A 621 -9.97 -11.15 2.70
CA HIS A 621 -11.22 -11.61 3.29
C HIS A 621 -11.43 -13.11 3.09
N PHE A 622 -11.92 -13.83 4.11
CA PHE A 622 -12.39 -15.22 3.98
C PHE A 622 -11.34 -16.20 3.45
N LEU A 623 -10.11 -16.10 3.94
CA LEU A 623 -8.99 -16.96 3.55
C LEU A 623 -8.56 -17.84 4.73
N LYS A 624 -7.71 -18.84 4.47
CA LYS A 624 -7.12 -19.63 5.54
C LYS A 624 -6.18 -18.77 6.37
N ASP A 625 -5.27 -18.09 5.68
CA ASP A 625 -4.33 -17.13 6.25
C ASP A 625 -4.42 -15.78 5.54
N GLY A 626 -4.14 -14.70 6.25
CA GLY A 626 -3.95 -13.39 5.64
C GLY A 626 -2.55 -13.31 5.01
N TYR A 627 -1.63 -12.68 5.73
CA TYR A 627 -0.31 -12.32 5.20
C TYR A 627 0.79 -13.09 5.93
N VAL A 628 1.67 -13.72 5.17
CA VAL A 628 2.77 -14.54 5.70
C VAL A 628 4.10 -13.92 5.28
N PHE A 629 4.91 -13.50 6.25
CA PHE A 629 6.28 -13.03 6.05
C PHE A 629 7.25 -14.17 6.33
N GLU A 630 8.08 -14.47 5.33
CA GLU A 630 9.09 -15.54 5.33
C GLU A 630 10.46 -14.97 4.92
N ASP A 631 11.52 -15.71 5.20
CA ASP A 631 12.89 -15.33 4.87
C ASP A 631 13.26 -13.90 5.34
N VAL A 632 14.07 -13.19 4.56
CA VAL A 632 14.64 -11.89 4.94
C VAL A 632 13.79 -10.75 4.39
N ASN A 633 13.23 -9.92 5.27
CA ASN A 633 12.47 -8.74 4.87
C ASN A 633 12.95 -7.49 5.60
N ARG A 634 12.97 -6.35 4.91
CA ARG A 634 13.50 -5.10 5.45
C ARG A 634 12.58 -3.94 5.12
N ASN A 635 12.28 -3.18 6.15
CA ASN A 635 11.52 -1.94 6.04
C ASN A 635 10.17 -2.09 5.33
N PRO A 636 9.40 -3.19 5.55
CA PRO A 636 8.08 -3.29 4.95
C PRO A 636 7.18 -2.16 5.49
N ASN A 637 6.36 -1.61 4.61
CA ASN A 637 5.30 -0.66 4.95
C ASN A 637 3.95 -1.30 4.60
N PHE A 638 3.28 -1.81 5.61
CA PHE A 638 2.12 -2.66 5.46
C PHE A 638 0.84 -1.91 5.89
N LYS A 639 -0.11 -1.78 4.96
CA LYS A 639 -1.34 -0.98 5.10
C LYS A 639 -2.57 -1.70 4.57
N SER A 640 -2.84 -2.84 5.17
CA SER A 640 -3.79 -3.84 4.66
C SER A 640 -4.79 -4.21 5.76
N THR A 641 -5.88 -4.87 5.39
CA THR A 641 -6.83 -5.47 6.35
C THR A 641 -6.92 -6.98 6.13
N ALA A 642 -7.15 -7.74 7.20
CA ALA A 642 -7.42 -9.17 7.12
C ALA A 642 -8.66 -9.51 7.95
N TYR A 643 -9.74 -9.84 7.26
CA TYR A 643 -11.04 -10.11 7.85
C TYR A 643 -11.45 -11.57 7.65
N ALA A 644 -11.90 -12.24 8.72
CA ALA A 644 -12.40 -13.61 8.68
C ALA A 644 -11.38 -14.60 8.12
N MET A 645 -10.26 -14.74 8.82
CA MET A 645 -9.23 -15.73 8.50
C MET A 645 -9.46 -17.01 9.31
N LEU A 646 -9.19 -18.19 8.75
CA LEU A 646 -9.32 -19.42 9.52
C LEU A 646 -8.25 -19.54 10.62
N GLN A 647 -7.02 -19.16 10.30
CA GLN A 647 -5.84 -19.39 11.14
C GLN A 647 -5.25 -18.06 11.58
N ASP A 648 -4.38 -17.47 10.77
CA ASP A 648 -3.60 -16.29 11.14
C ASP A 648 -3.89 -15.10 10.21
N CYS A 649 -4.15 -13.90 10.75
CA CYS A 649 -4.29 -12.71 9.89
C CYS A 649 -2.94 -12.17 9.40
N LEU A 650 -1.96 -12.08 10.29
CA LEU A 650 -0.59 -11.69 9.98
C LEU A 650 0.37 -12.64 10.69
N ARG A 651 1.18 -13.34 9.92
CA ARG A 651 2.13 -14.34 10.43
C ARG A 651 3.56 -13.97 10.01
N PHE A 652 4.46 -13.97 10.98
CA PHE A 652 5.91 -14.01 10.79
C PHE A 652 6.33 -15.45 10.99
N ALA A 653 6.58 -16.14 9.88
CA ALA A 653 6.78 -17.58 9.86
C ALA A 653 8.10 -18.00 10.54
N GLU A 654 8.24 -19.31 10.76
CA GLU A 654 9.46 -19.89 11.31
C GLU A 654 10.68 -19.52 10.47
N GLY A 655 11.76 -19.14 11.15
CA GLY A 655 13.00 -18.71 10.50
C GLY A 655 12.96 -17.32 9.85
N SER A 656 11.80 -16.64 9.80
CA SER A 656 11.70 -15.30 9.22
C SER A 656 12.60 -14.28 9.93
N ASN A 657 13.19 -13.37 9.15
CA ASN A 657 14.11 -12.34 9.60
C ASN A 657 13.60 -10.98 9.12
N LEU A 658 13.02 -10.18 10.01
CA LEU A 658 12.33 -8.95 9.62
C LEU A 658 12.71 -7.76 10.52
N HIS A 659 13.17 -6.68 9.88
CA HIS A 659 13.70 -5.50 10.56
C HIS A 659 13.02 -4.21 10.07
N GLN A 660 12.81 -3.26 10.98
CA GLN A 660 12.39 -1.87 10.70
C GLN A 660 11.04 -1.74 9.99
N GLY A 661 10.08 -2.62 10.30
CA GLY A 661 8.76 -2.65 9.66
C GLY A 661 7.75 -1.69 10.30
N SER A 662 6.89 -1.10 9.46
CA SER A 662 5.72 -0.31 9.89
C SER A 662 4.44 -0.99 9.41
N PHE A 663 3.52 -1.23 10.34
CA PHE A 663 2.26 -1.93 10.12
C PHE A 663 1.11 -1.03 10.57
N ASP A 664 0.50 -0.34 9.61
CA ASP A 664 -0.69 0.50 9.81
C ASP A 664 -1.93 -0.30 9.38
N VAL A 665 -2.41 -1.18 10.26
CA VAL A 665 -3.42 -2.20 9.93
C VAL A 665 -4.73 -1.86 10.62
N HIS A 666 -5.80 -1.64 9.86
CA HIS A 666 -7.04 -1.09 10.43
C HIS A 666 -8.07 -2.13 10.88
N GLY A 667 -7.89 -3.42 10.55
CA GLY A 667 -8.84 -4.46 10.93
C GLY A 667 -8.25 -5.86 10.77
N LEU A 668 -8.05 -6.54 11.90
CA LEU A 668 -7.59 -7.92 12.00
C LEU A 668 -8.61 -8.74 12.78
N SER A 669 -9.55 -9.39 12.09
CA SER A 669 -10.72 -9.93 12.77
C SER A 669 -11.03 -11.38 12.42
N TYR A 670 -11.67 -12.06 13.36
CA TYR A 670 -12.26 -13.39 13.21
C TYR A 670 -11.27 -14.48 12.80
N ALA A 671 -10.10 -14.50 13.45
CA ALA A 671 -9.06 -15.51 13.28
C ALA A 671 -8.73 -16.26 14.59
N ASN A 672 -7.98 -17.35 14.48
CA ASN A 672 -7.39 -18.00 15.65
C ASN A 672 -6.30 -17.12 16.26
N LYS A 673 -5.49 -16.49 15.39
CA LYS A 673 -4.52 -15.46 15.78
C LYS A 673 -4.56 -14.28 14.83
N CYS A 674 -4.61 -13.06 15.37
CA CYS A 674 -4.55 -11.88 14.53
C CYS A 674 -3.11 -11.59 14.10
N ILE A 675 -2.16 -11.69 15.03
CA ILE A 675 -0.74 -11.44 14.82
C ILE A 675 0.05 -12.59 15.46
N HIS A 676 0.80 -13.31 14.65
CA HIS A 676 1.52 -14.51 15.06
C HIS A 676 3.01 -14.41 14.69
N PHE A 677 3.89 -14.49 15.68
CA PHE A 677 5.32 -14.66 15.49
C PHE A 677 5.65 -16.11 15.85
N ASP A 678 5.95 -16.91 14.84
CA ASP A 678 6.05 -18.36 14.96
C ASP A 678 7.51 -18.81 14.91
N ASN A 679 8.26 -18.58 15.98
CA ASN A 679 9.70 -18.86 16.03
C ASN A 679 10.50 -18.20 14.89
N PRO A 680 10.38 -16.87 14.69
CA PRO A 680 11.19 -16.18 13.70
C PRO A 680 12.67 -16.31 14.06
N SER A 681 13.59 -16.19 13.09
CA SER A 681 15.02 -16.15 13.44
C SER A 681 15.35 -14.85 14.17
N GLU A 682 14.99 -13.71 13.59
CA GLU A 682 15.32 -12.38 14.10
C GLU A 682 14.22 -11.36 13.75
N ILE A 683 13.62 -10.74 14.76
CA ILE A 683 12.68 -9.63 14.60
C ILE A 683 13.18 -8.42 15.36
N TYR A 684 13.28 -7.27 14.69
CA TYR A 684 13.77 -6.03 15.30
C TYR A 684 13.01 -4.79 14.83
N ASN A 685 12.65 -3.93 15.77
CA ASN A 685 12.14 -2.56 15.52
C ASN A 685 10.88 -2.57 14.63
N LEU A 686 9.81 -3.19 15.14
CA LEU A 686 8.51 -3.22 14.47
C LEU A 686 7.51 -2.31 15.15
N GLN A 687 6.76 -1.58 14.33
CA GLN A 687 5.74 -0.64 14.79
C GLN A 687 4.38 -1.05 14.24
N PHE A 688 3.45 -1.26 15.14
CA PHE A 688 2.07 -1.61 14.86
C PHE A 688 1.17 -0.45 15.32
N ASN A 689 0.56 0.25 14.37
CA ASN A 689 -0.16 1.50 14.63
C ASN A 689 -1.65 1.35 14.33
N ALA A 690 -2.49 1.84 15.25
CA ALA A 690 -3.94 1.94 15.09
C ALA A 690 -4.63 0.62 14.74
N ILE A 691 -4.21 -0.47 15.39
CA ILE A 691 -4.75 -1.81 15.14
C ILE A 691 -6.06 -2.03 15.87
N ASP A 692 -7.12 -2.27 15.11
CA ASP A 692 -8.33 -2.88 15.62
C ASP A 692 -8.28 -4.38 15.35
N ALA A 693 -8.15 -5.19 16.41
CA ALA A 693 -8.05 -6.63 16.29
C ALA A 693 -9.09 -7.33 17.17
N GLU A 694 -9.83 -8.23 16.53
CA GLU A 694 -10.94 -8.93 17.13
C GLU A 694 -10.80 -10.44 16.96
N LEU A 695 -10.72 -11.18 18.07
CA LEU A 695 -10.86 -12.63 17.98
C LEU A 695 -12.33 -13.00 17.77
N GLY A 696 -12.58 -13.79 16.73
CA GLY A 696 -13.89 -14.31 16.36
C GLY A 696 -13.77 -15.71 15.75
N ASN A 697 -14.72 -16.61 16.01
CA ASN A 697 -14.74 -17.92 15.34
C ASN A 697 -15.51 -17.75 14.03
N PHE A 698 -14.80 -17.76 12.91
CA PHE A 698 -15.44 -17.79 11.60
C PHE A 698 -15.62 -19.24 11.15
N GLN A 699 -16.89 -19.69 11.05
CA GLN A 699 -17.32 -20.98 10.50
C GLN A 699 -16.51 -22.21 10.95
N GLY A 700 -16.84 -22.75 12.12
CA GLY A 700 -16.56 -24.16 12.42
C GLY A 700 -15.23 -24.49 13.09
N ALA A 701 -14.47 -23.51 13.60
CA ALA A 701 -13.38 -23.83 14.51
C ALA A 701 -14.00 -24.52 15.74
N THR A 702 -13.58 -25.77 16.01
CA THR A 702 -14.09 -26.51 17.15
C THR A 702 -13.62 -25.83 18.44
N THR A 703 -14.43 -25.88 19.50
CA THR A 703 -14.08 -25.39 20.83
C THR A 703 -12.81 -26.05 21.42
N ALA A 704 -12.24 -27.05 20.76
CA ALA A 704 -11.02 -27.75 21.15
C ALA A 704 -9.73 -26.92 20.93
N LEU A 705 -9.77 -25.80 20.20
CA LEU A 705 -8.57 -24.97 19.93
C LEU A 705 -8.51 -23.67 20.74
N VAL A 706 -9.44 -23.42 21.66
CA VAL A 706 -9.49 -22.17 22.46
C VAL A 706 -8.19 -21.90 23.24
N GLU A 707 -7.45 -22.96 23.58
CA GLU A 707 -6.13 -22.86 24.23
C GLU A 707 -5.01 -22.37 23.30
N GLN A 708 -5.22 -22.27 21.99
CA GLN A 708 -4.22 -21.74 21.04
C GLN A 708 -4.58 -20.35 20.54
N HIS A 709 -5.77 -19.84 20.88
CA HIS A 709 -6.27 -18.58 20.35
C HIS A 709 -5.72 -17.39 21.15
N SER A 710 -5.29 -16.36 20.43
CA SER A 710 -4.79 -15.10 21.00
C SER A 710 -4.66 -14.05 19.90
N ILE A 711 -4.97 -12.79 20.19
CA ILE A 711 -4.81 -11.68 19.24
C ILE A 711 -3.35 -11.55 18.85
N VAL A 712 -2.45 -11.52 19.83
CA VAL A 712 -1.00 -11.53 19.61
C VAL A 712 -0.41 -12.77 20.24
N HIS A 713 0.26 -13.58 19.43
CA HIS A 713 1.06 -14.71 19.89
C HIS A 713 2.49 -14.53 19.44
N MET A 714 3.39 -14.32 20.40
CA MET A 714 4.83 -14.34 20.15
C MET A 714 5.41 -15.62 20.71
N ARG A 715 5.99 -16.45 19.85
CA ARG A 715 6.77 -17.62 20.25
C ARG A 715 8.20 -17.46 19.74
N SER A 716 9.15 -17.70 20.63
CA SER A 716 10.57 -17.61 20.33
C SER A 716 11.32 -18.79 20.96
N ALA A 717 11.81 -19.70 20.12
CA ALA A 717 12.65 -20.82 20.51
C ALA A 717 14.07 -20.38 20.91
N ALA A 718 14.89 -21.30 21.40
CA ALA A 718 16.29 -21.00 21.70
C ALA A 718 17.04 -20.57 20.42
N GLY A 719 17.68 -19.40 20.45
CA GLY A 719 18.37 -18.82 19.29
C GLY A 719 17.50 -17.91 18.41
N SER A 720 16.18 -17.89 18.64
CA SER A 720 15.27 -16.89 18.08
C SER A 720 15.28 -15.63 18.95
N VAL A 721 15.13 -14.45 18.34
CA VAL A 721 14.96 -13.18 19.05
C VAL A 721 13.82 -12.37 18.46
N ILE A 722 12.93 -11.90 19.33
CA ILE A 722 11.93 -10.86 19.04
C ILE A 722 12.25 -9.65 19.92
N ASP A 723 12.63 -8.53 19.30
CA ASP A 723 13.10 -7.34 19.99
C ASP A 723 12.47 -6.06 19.43
N ASP A 724 12.22 -5.10 20.31
CA ASP A 724 11.78 -3.74 19.98
C ASP A 724 10.50 -3.75 19.13
N VAL A 725 9.44 -4.35 19.67
CA VAL A 725 8.12 -4.39 19.02
C VAL A 725 7.14 -3.53 19.80
N THR A 726 6.57 -2.53 19.12
CA THR A 726 5.65 -1.56 19.73
C THR A 726 4.28 -1.59 19.08
N PHE A 727 3.24 -1.71 19.89
CA PHE A 727 1.83 -1.56 19.51
C PHE A 727 1.31 -0.23 20.07
N THR A 728 0.69 0.61 19.22
CA THR A 728 0.20 1.93 19.63
C THR A 728 -1.18 2.25 19.06
N GLY A 729 -2.08 2.72 19.92
CA GLY A 729 -3.36 3.31 19.51
C GLY A 729 -4.41 2.31 19.00
N GLY A 730 -4.31 1.04 19.41
CA GLY A 730 -5.20 -0.03 18.99
C GLY A 730 -6.20 -0.52 20.05
N THR A 731 -7.18 -1.30 19.58
CA THR A 731 -8.19 -2.02 20.37
C THR A 731 -8.04 -3.51 20.12
N PHE A 732 -7.83 -4.26 21.20
CA PHE A 732 -7.67 -5.71 21.19
C PHE A 732 -8.83 -6.34 21.94
N GLU A 733 -9.77 -6.91 21.22
CA GLU A 733 -11.02 -7.43 21.77
C GLU A 733 -11.31 -8.85 21.29
N ALA A 734 -12.21 -9.52 21.99
CA ALA A 734 -12.67 -10.83 21.58
C ALA A 734 -14.19 -10.92 21.64
N HIS A 735 -14.79 -11.51 20.60
CA HIS A 735 -16.22 -11.77 20.48
C HIS A 735 -16.62 -13.15 20.98
N TYR A 736 -15.73 -14.14 20.86
CA TYR A 736 -15.75 -15.32 21.74
C TYR A 736 -14.77 -15.09 22.88
N GLN A 737 -14.85 -15.83 23.97
CA GLN A 737 -14.00 -15.63 25.13
C GLN A 737 -12.76 -16.53 24.98
N PRO A 738 -11.64 -16.07 24.38
CA PRO A 738 -10.39 -16.84 24.35
C PRO A 738 -9.84 -16.90 25.77
N GLN A 739 -9.03 -17.93 26.07
CA GLN A 739 -8.37 -17.98 27.38
C GLN A 739 -7.48 -16.75 27.61
N ARG A 740 -6.84 -16.22 26.55
CA ARG A 740 -6.09 -14.97 26.63
C ARG A 740 -6.13 -14.14 25.36
N LEU A 741 -5.76 -12.86 25.47
CA LEU A 741 -5.60 -11.98 24.31
C LEU A 741 -4.16 -11.96 23.81
N ILE A 742 -3.19 -11.91 24.73
CA ILE A 742 -1.77 -11.79 24.41
C ILE A 742 -1.02 -12.95 25.03
N LYS A 743 -0.23 -13.67 24.20
CA LYS A 743 0.63 -14.76 24.64
C LYS A 743 2.07 -14.51 24.21
N LEU A 744 2.99 -14.44 25.18
CA LEU A 744 4.42 -14.27 24.94
C LEU A 744 5.17 -15.50 25.50
N GLU A 745 5.74 -16.31 24.61
CA GLU A 745 6.42 -17.56 24.91
C GLU A 745 7.89 -17.53 24.46
N GLY A 746 8.77 -16.97 25.29
CA GLY A 746 10.21 -17.02 25.08
C GLY A 746 10.84 -18.27 25.71
N ALA A 747 11.79 -18.88 25.01
CA ALA A 747 12.58 -20.01 25.52
C ALA A 747 13.54 -19.59 26.65
N GLY A 748 13.93 -18.32 26.70
CA GLY A 748 14.73 -17.71 27.77
C GLY A 748 14.43 -16.22 27.92
N LEU A 749 15.01 -15.58 28.95
CA LEU A 749 14.72 -14.17 29.28
C LEU A 749 14.96 -13.20 28.12
N ASP A 750 15.91 -13.48 27.22
CA ASP A 750 16.27 -12.58 26.12
C ASP A 750 15.68 -13.02 24.76
N SER A 751 14.82 -14.03 24.75
CA SER A 751 14.13 -14.50 23.54
C SER A 751 13.08 -13.49 23.06
N ILE A 752 12.36 -12.86 23.99
CA ILE A 752 11.39 -11.80 23.71
C ILE A 752 11.74 -10.60 24.58
N LYS A 753 12.07 -9.45 23.96
CA LYS A 753 12.52 -8.28 24.72
C LYS A 753 12.08 -6.94 24.14
N ASN A 754 12.05 -5.92 25.00
CA ASN A 754 11.65 -4.55 24.66
C ASN A 754 10.29 -4.46 23.94
N ILE A 755 9.29 -5.16 24.48
CA ILE A 755 7.94 -5.20 23.90
C ILE A 755 7.08 -4.14 24.57
N GLN A 756 6.37 -3.34 23.77
CA GLN A 756 5.52 -2.27 24.28
C GLN A 756 4.10 -2.37 23.75
N PHE A 757 3.13 -2.24 24.64
CA PHE A 757 1.72 -2.21 24.32
C PHE A 757 1.09 -0.93 24.85
N ASN A 758 0.71 -0.02 23.95
CA ASN A 758 0.00 1.22 24.22
C ASN A 758 -1.43 1.15 23.64
N CYS A 759 -2.24 0.20 24.14
CA CYS A 759 -3.51 -0.22 23.55
C CYS A 759 -4.63 -0.42 24.58
N HIS A 760 -5.86 -0.63 24.12
CA HIS A 760 -6.98 -1.08 24.94
C HIS A 760 -7.22 -2.58 24.74
N PHE A 761 -7.63 -3.28 25.81
CA PHE A 761 -7.77 -4.74 25.85
C PHE A 761 -9.12 -5.12 26.47
N GLY A 762 -9.84 -6.09 25.90
CA GLY A 762 -11.14 -6.52 26.44
C GLY A 762 -11.57 -7.95 26.11
N ASN A 763 -12.46 -8.47 26.97
CA ASN A 763 -13.24 -9.70 26.75
C ASN A 763 -12.47 -11.03 26.73
N ALA A 764 -11.43 -11.17 27.56
CA ALA A 764 -10.79 -12.49 27.75
C ALA A 764 -11.60 -13.39 28.69
N ASP A 765 -11.60 -14.71 28.42
CA ASP A 765 -12.18 -15.72 29.32
C ASP A 765 -11.36 -15.88 30.59
N LYS A 766 -10.03 -15.81 30.51
CA LYS A 766 -9.15 -15.93 31.68
C LYS A 766 -8.29 -14.67 31.82
N ASN A 767 -7.17 -14.62 31.12
CA ASN A 767 -6.12 -13.62 31.32
C ASN A 767 -6.06 -12.64 30.16
N ILE A 768 -5.60 -11.40 30.36
CA ILE A 768 -5.29 -10.55 29.19
C ILE A 768 -3.92 -10.96 28.63
N PHE A 769 -2.91 -11.02 29.49
CA PHE A 769 -1.54 -11.42 29.15
C PHE A 769 -1.16 -12.74 29.81
N GLU A 770 -0.54 -13.62 29.04
CA GLU A 770 0.17 -14.81 29.51
C GLU A 770 1.62 -14.74 29.03
N ILE A 771 2.58 -14.72 29.96
CA ILE A 771 3.98 -14.41 29.64
C ILE A 771 4.98 -15.40 30.26
N GLN A 772 6.03 -15.71 29.51
CA GLN A 772 7.23 -16.42 29.97
C GLN A 772 8.43 -16.07 29.09
N GLY A 773 9.64 -16.01 29.66
CA GLY A 773 10.86 -15.74 28.89
C GLY A 773 10.85 -14.34 28.26
N VAL A 774 10.41 -13.34 29.03
CA VAL A 774 10.26 -11.97 28.55
C VAL A 774 11.14 -11.01 29.37
N ASN A 775 11.85 -10.10 28.69
CA ASN A 775 12.67 -9.06 29.30
C ASN A 775 12.32 -7.66 28.75
N GLY A 776 11.79 -6.77 29.57
CA GLY A 776 11.43 -5.41 29.13
C GLY A 776 10.06 -5.36 28.46
N LEU A 777 9.02 -5.74 29.19
CA LEU A 777 7.63 -5.63 28.75
C LEU A 777 6.98 -4.40 29.37
N LEU A 778 6.53 -3.46 28.55
CA LEU A 778 5.74 -2.31 28.97
C LEU A 778 4.29 -2.48 28.51
N ILE A 779 3.36 -2.49 29.45
CA ILE A 779 1.92 -2.48 29.19
C ILE A 779 1.37 -1.16 29.68
N ASN A 780 0.74 -0.40 28.80
CA ASN A 780 0.15 0.89 29.08
C ASN A 780 -1.21 1.01 28.39
N GLY A 781 -2.29 1.13 29.17
CA GLY A 781 -3.61 1.33 28.59
C GLY A 781 -4.77 0.93 29.50
N ILE A 782 -5.87 0.50 28.87
CA ILE A 782 -7.10 0.08 29.57
C ILE A 782 -7.28 -1.41 29.38
N LEU A 783 -7.30 -2.17 30.47
CA LEU A 783 -7.55 -3.60 30.49
C LEU A 783 -8.93 -3.84 31.10
N ARG A 784 -9.85 -4.45 30.35
CA ARG A 784 -11.23 -4.68 30.80
C ARG A 784 -11.70 -6.12 30.61
N ASP A 785 -12.72 -6.48 31.38
CA ASP A 785 -13.55 -7.66 31.17
C ASP A 785 -12.79 -8.99 30.97
N PHE A 786 -12.07 -9.40 32.02
CA PHE A 786 -11.39 -10.70 32.11
C PHE A 786 -11.69 -11.39 33.46
N LYS A 787 -11.59 -12.72 33.54
CA LYS A 787 -12.04 -13.50 34.72
C LYS A 787 -10.93 -13.91 35.69
N GLU A 788 -9.70 -14.13 35.20
CA GLU A 788 -8.55 -14.56 36.00
C GLU A 788 -7.61 -13.40 36.33
N TYR A 789 -6.54 -13.14 35.58
CA TYR A 789 -5.59 -12.07 35.90
C TYR A 789 -5.29 -11.20 34.69
N ALA A 790 -5.03 -9.90 34.90
CA ALA A 790 -4.56 -9.05 33.81
C ALA A 790 -3.23 -9.59 33.25
N ILE A 791 -2.32 -10.03 34.13
CA ILE A 791 -1.06 -10.67 33.77
C ILE A 791 -0.91 -12.00 34.51
N ASP A 792 -0.64 -13.06 33.77
CA ASP A 792 -0.26 -14.37 34.28
C ASP A 792 1.16 -14.72 33.83
N VAL A 793 2.05 -14.93 34.81
CA VAL A 793 3.47 -15.20 34.58
C VAL A 793 3.72 -16.69 34.80
N LEU A 794 4.13 -17.38 33.73
CA LEU A 794 4.32 -18.83 33.72
C LEU A 794 5.79 -19.26 33.78
N GLY A 795 6.73 -18.33 33.60
CA GLY A 795 8.16 -18.59 33.59
C GLY A 795 8.99 -17.37 33.98
N ALA A 796 10.31 -17.45 33.79
CA ALA A 796 11.19 -16.36 34.15
C ALA A 796 10.89 -15.10 33.33
N CYS A 797 10.75 -13.95 34.00
CA CYS A 797 10.51 -12.65 33.38
C CYS A 797 11.31 -11.55 34.09
N SER A 798 11.70 -10.51 33.35
CA SER A 798 12.43 -9.36 33.85
C SER A 798 11.88 -8.05 33.29
N GLN A 799 11.99 -6.95 34.03
CA GLN A 799 11.63 -5.60 33.59
C GLN A 799 10.19 -5.50 33.06
N VAL A 800 9.23 -6.10 33.78
CA VAL A 800 7.80 -6.04 33.43
C VAL A 800 7.16 -4.84 34.12
N THR A 801 6.64 -3.91 33.33
CA THR A 801 5.97 -2.69 33.81
C THR A 801 4.52 -2.65 33.35
N LEU A 802 3.60 -2.53 34.30
CA LEU A 802 2.17 -2.35 34.03
C LEU A 802 1.71 -0.97 34.50
N HIS A 803 1.34 -0.13 33.54
CA HIS A 803 0.74 1.19 33.72
C HIS A 803 -0.70 1.22 33.22
N GLY A 804 -1.57 1.97 33.90
CA GLY A 804 -2.88 2.35 33.37
C GLY A 804 -4.08 1.91 34.20
N HIS A 805 -5.18 1.57 33.53
CA HIS A 805 -6.47 1.31 34.18
C HIS A 805 -6.89 -0.15 33.97
N ILE A 806 -7.24 -0.81 35.08
CA ILE A 806 -7.92 -2.10 35.03
C ILE A 806 -9.38 -1.85 35.39
N ASN A 807 -10.29 -2.05 34.44
CA ASN A 807 -11.73 -1.84 34.61
C ASN A 807 -12.45 -3.15 34.32
N SER A 808 -12.65 -3.98 35.33
CA SER A 808 -13.52 -5.14 35.20
C SER A 808 -14.97 -4.72 35.46
N SER A 809 -15.92 -5.22 34.64
CA SER A 809 -17.34 -4.98 34.90
C SER A 809 -17.73 -5.40 36.32
N ALA A 810 -18.69 -4.72 36.94
CA ALA A 810 -19.15 -5.09 38.30
C ALA A 810 -19.87 -6.46 38.37
N SER A 811 -19.92 -7.21 37.26
CA SER A 811 -20.54 -8.53 37.22
C SER A 811 -19.71 -9.54 38.02
N ALA A 812 -20.36 -10.49 38.69
CA ALA A 812 -19.67 -11.57 39.42
C ALA A 812 -18.76 -12.42 38.52
N THR A 813 -18.94 -12.33 37.19
CA THR A 813 -18.25 -13.12 36.18
C THR A 813 -16.92 -12.51 35.75
N TYR A 814 -16.80 -11.18 35.66
CA TYR A 814 -15.60 -10.50 35.16
C TYR A 814 -15.06 -9.56 36.22
N GLY A 815 -13.99 -9.95 36.90
CA GLY A 815 -13.42 -9.20 38.01
C GLY A 815 -11.99 -9.57 38.32
N GLY A 816 -11.22 -10.07 37.35
CA GLY A 816 -9.93 -10.69 37.63
C GLY A 816 -8.93 -9.88 38.48
N GLY A 817 -7.86 -10.53 38.92
CA GLY A 817 -6.73 -9.91 39.62
C GLY A 817 -5.83 -9.11 38.69
N ILE A 818 -4.81 -8.48 39.26
CA ILE A 818 -3.81 -7.66 38.54
C ILE A 818 -2.70 -8.57 38.01
N ILE A 819 -2.02 -9.30 38.89
CA ILE A 819 -0.90 -10.16 38.49
C ILE A 819 -0.86 -11.47 39.29
N ARG A 820 -0.63 -12.57 38.59
CA ARG A 820 -0.31 -13.90 39.15
C ARG A 820 1.05 -14.35 38.64
N ALA A 821 1.89 -14.86 39.55
CA ALA A 821 3.15 -15.52 39.21
C ALA A 821 3.37 -16.68 40.18
N ILE A 822 3.23 -17.92 39.71
CA ILE A 822 3.34 -19.12 40.55
C ILE A 822 4.28 -20.11 39.89
N GLY A 823 5.39 -20.43 40.53
CA GLY A 823 6.33 -21.43 40.04
C GLY A 823 7.76 -21.25 40.52
N ALA A 824 8.63 -22.17 40.11
CA ALA A 824 10.05 -22.17 40.47
C ALA A 824 10.90 -21.38 39.46
N PHE A 825 10.60 -20.09 39.30
CA PHE A 825 11.31 -19.19 38.39
C PHE A 825 11.59 -17.84 39.04
N ASN A 826 12.38 -17.01 38.36
CA ASN A 826 12.73 -15.66 38.80
C ASN A 826 11.84 -14.62 38.11
N LEU A 827 11.33 -13.71 38.91
CA LEU A 827 10.62 -12.52 38.46
C LEU A 827 11.39 -11.30 38.96
N THR A 828 12.00 -10.55 38.03
CA THR A 828 12.93 -9.46 38.35
C THR A 828 12.45 -8.11 37.82
N ASP A 829 12.69 -7.03 38.58
CA ASP A 829 12.41 -5.65 38.20
C ASP A 829 10.98 -5.42 37.69
N VAL A 830 9.98 -5.80 38.49
CA VAL A 830 8.56 -5.66 38.13
C VAL A 830 7.97 -4.40 38.75
N VAL A 831 7.26 -3.60 37.95
CA VAL A 831 6.59 -2.38 38.40
C VAL A 831 5.10 -2.45 38.11
N ILE A 832 4.28 -2.30 39.15
CA ILE A 832 2.82 -2.22 39.07
C ILE A 832 2.40 -0.82 39.52
N ASP A 833 1.89 -0.02 38.57
CA ASP A 833 1.34 1.33 38.77
C ASP A 833 0.01 1.49 38.02
N VAL A 834 -1.07 1.04 38.66
CA VAL A 834 -2.41 0.94 38.09
C VAL A 834 -3.49 1.54 38.98
N SER A 835 -4.57 1.97 38.33
CA SER A 835 -5.88 2.14 38.95
C SER A 835 -6.77 0.97 38.55
N ALA A 836 -6.83 -0.06 39.40
CA ALA A 836 -7.74 -1.19 39.26
C ALA A 836 -9.10 -0.91 39.91
N ARG A 837 -10.19 -1.23 39.21
CA ARG A 837 -11.56 -1.16 39.69
C ARG A 837 -12.26 -2.46 39.34
N GLY A 838 -12.91 -3.06 40.33
CA GLY A 838 -13.74 -4.24 40.14
C GLY A 838 -13.03 -5.57 40.37
N ALA A 839 -11.88 -5.60 41.06
CA ALA A 839 -11.22 -6.86 41.37
C ALA A 839 -12.09 -7.70 42.34
N ASN A 840 -12.33 -8.96 41.99
CA ASN A 840 -13.23 -9.91 42.64
C ASN A 840 -12.51 -11.15 43.21
N ARG A 841 -11.19 -11.15 43.10
CA ARG A 841 -10.24 -12.16 43.61
C ARG A 841 -8.97 -11.45 44.09
N ASN A 842 -8.01 -12.19 44.65
CA ASN A 842 -6.75 -11.66 45.19
C ASN A 842 -6.00 -10.86 44.11
N PRO A 843 -5.90 -9.51 44.20
CA PRO A 843 -5.32 -8.71 43.12
C PRO A 843 -3.88 -9.05 42.77
N ILE A 844 -3.04 -9.40 43.74
CA ILE A 844 -1.63 -9.72 43.52
C ILE A 844 -1.32 -11.05 44.17
N LEU A 845 -0.89 -12.03 43.38
CA LEU A 845 -0.57 -13.38 43.83
C LEU A 845 0.81 -13.81 43.34
N LEU A 846 1.80 -13.82 44.24
CA LEU A 846 3.20 -14.13 43.91
C LEU A 846 3.70 -15.32 44.75
N ASP A 847 4.10 -16.39 44.09
CA ASP A 847 4.77 -17.58 44.64
C ASP A 847 5.91 -17.99 43.70
N CYS A 848 6.95 -17.16 43.68
CA CYS A 848 8.16 -17.35 42.87
C CYS A 848 9.35 -16.61 43.52
N ASN A 849 10.55 -16.70 42.92
CA ASN A 849 11.66 -15.85 43.37
C ASN A 849 11.43 -14.43 42.88
N LEU A 850 11.54 -13.46 43.78
CA LEU A 850 11.31 -12.03 43.51
C LEU A 850 12.59 -11.23 43.77
N ASP A 851 13.00 -10.40 42.82
CA ASP A 851 14.03 -9.39 43.01
C ASP A 851 13.59 -8.08 42.36
N GLY A 852 13.34 -7.03 43.14
CA GLY A 852 12.92 -5.74 42.58
C GLY A 852 11.44 -5.64 42.20
N PHE A 853 10.53 -6.26 42.98
CA PHE A 853 9.08 -6.09 42.79
C PHE A 853 8.58 -4.81 43.45
N HIS A 854 8.01 -3.88 42.68
CA HIS A 854 7.50 -2.59 43.11
C HIS A 854 5.99 -2.48 42.85
N CYS A 855 5.19 -2.45 43.92
CA CYS A 855 3.75 -2.19 43.86
C CYS A 855 3.45 -0.94 44.68
N ASN A 856 3.49 0.22 44.02
CA ASN A 856 3.46 1.52 44.69
C ASN A 856 2.37 2.43 44.14
N ASN A 857 1.72 3.19 45.02
CA ASN A 857 0.73 4.23 44.68
C ASN A 857 -0.48 3.76 43.85
N ASN A 858 -0.81 2.48 43.90
CA ASN A 858 -1.93 1.91 43.16
C ASN A 858 -3.27 2.28 43.81
N ILE A 859 -4.35 2.33 43.02
CA ILE A 859 -5.72 2.35 43.53
C ILE A 859 -6.35 1.01 43.19
N ILE A 860 -6.74 0.22 44.20
CA ILE A 860 -7.31 -1.11 44.02
C ILE A 860 -8.73 -1.11 44.57
N GLY A 861 -9.71 -1.05 43.67
CA GLY A 861 -11.13 -1.16 43.95
C GLY A 861 -11.60 -2.61 43.86
N LEU A 862 -12.19 -3.10 44.94
CA LEU A 862 -12.74 -4.45 45.06
C LEU A 862 -14.26 -4.43 44.88
N THR A 863 -14.79 -5.42 44.14
CA THR A 863 -16.23 -5.58 43.91
C THR A 863 -16.56 -7.08 43.91
N ASN A 864 -17.64 -7.47 44.59
CA ASN A 864 -18.21 -8.82 44.52
C ASN A 864 -17.17 -9.95 44.64
N LEU A 865 -16.48 -10.09 45.79
CA LEU A 865 -15.38 -11.03 46.09
C LEU A 865 -15.73 -12.54 46.00
N THR A 866 -16.48 -12.97 44.98
CA THR A 866 -16.97 -14.34 44.78
C THR A 866 -15.85 -15.35 44.51
N ASN A 867 -14.70 -14.89 44.01
CA ASN A 867 -13.54 -15.71 43.67
C ASN A 867 -12.32 -15.40 44.54
N TYR A 868 -12.52 -14.69 45.65
CA TYR A 868 -11.48 -14.34 46.60
C TYR A 868 -11.18 -15.52 47.53
N ASP A 869 -9.91 -15.88 47.65
CA ASP A 869 -9.44 -16.81 48.67
C ASP A 869 -9.11 -16.01 49.94
N ASP A 870 -9.95 -16.16 50.95
CA ASP A 870 -9.84 -15.48 52.23
C ASP A 870 -8.69 -16.00 53.11
N THR A 871 -8.13 -17.16 52.76
CA THR A 871 -6.90 -17.67 53.36
C THR A 871 -5.68 -16.89 52.86
N LEU A 872 -5.79 -16.17 51.74
CA LEU A 872 -4.74 -15.37 51.14
C LEU A 872 -4.92 -13.87 51.40
N GLY A 873 -3.84 -13.11 51.22
CA GLY A 873 -3.90 -11.64 51.25
C GLY A 873 -4.41 -11.07 49.93
N LEU A 874 -4.93 -9.84 49.92
CA LEU A 874 -5.15 -9.12 48.64
C LEU A 874 -3.85 -9.00 47.84
N ILE A 875 -2.76 -8.70 48.55
CA ILE A 875 -1.39 -8.82 48.07
C ILE A 875 -0.76 -10.01 48.80
N HIS A 876 -0.61 -11.12 48.10
CA HIS A 876 -0.02 -12.35 48.63
C HIS A 876 1.38 -12.57 48.06
N ILE A 877 2.35 -12.77 48.95
CA ILE A 877 3.73 -13.13 48.60
C ILE A 877 4.14 -14.37 49.39
N ASN A 878 4.34 -15.49 48.70
CA ASN A 878 4.90 -16.70 49.29
C ASN A 878 6.43 -16.73 49.10
N ALA A 879 7.15 -16.44 50.18
CA ALA A 879 8.61 -16.49 50.26
C ALA A 879 9.15 -17.85 50.76
N THR A 880 8.28 -18.85 50.97
CA THR A 880 8.70 -20.15 51.54
C THR A 880 9.61 -20.89 50.56
N GLY A 881 10.89 -21.01 50.91
CA GLY A 881 11.89 -21.59 50.00
C GLY A 881 12.18 -20.75 48.75
N ARG A 882 11.76 -19.47 48.73
CA ARG A 882 11.98 -18.54 47.61
C ARG A 882 12.92 -17.40 48.03
N ALA A 883 13.71 -16.91 47.09
CA ALA A 883 14.48 -15.68 47.30
C ALA A 883 13.56 -14.48 47.06
N VAL A 884 13.35 -13.65 48.09
CA VAL A 884 12.62 -12.38 47.99
C VAL A 884 13.52 -11.23 48.41
N ARG A 885 13.83 -10.33 47.47
CA ARG A 885 14.77 -9.21 47.60
C ARG A 885 14.19 -7.95 46.97
N ASN A 886 14.58 -6.80 47.52
CA ASN A 886 14.29 -5.47 46.96
C ASN A 886 12.78 -5.26 46.64
N THR A 887 11.89 -5.88 47.40
CA THR A 887 10.45 -5.79 47.20
C THR A 887 9.87 -4.60 47.97
N HIS A 888 9.19 -3.71 47.26
CA HIS A 888 8.58 -2.49 47.80
C HIS A 888 7.07 -2.49 47.58
N ILE A 889 6.31 -2.35 48.66
CA ILE A 889 4.86 -2.16 48.63
C ILE A 889 4.57 -0.86 49.41
N LYS A 890 4.15 0.20 48.72
CA LYS A 890 4.01 1.53 49.33
C LYS A 890 2.85 2.36 48.78
N GLY A 891 2.06 2.96 49.67
CA GLY A 891 1.13 4.04 49.31
C GLY A 891 -0.06 3.59 48.48
N ASN A 892 -0.45 2.31 48.58
CA ASN A 892 -1.56 1.77 47.81
C ASN A 892 -2.89 2.10 48.51
N ILE A 893 -3.92 2.47 47.75
CA ILE A 893 -5.26 2.78 48.24
C ILE A 893 -6.18 1.60 47.91
N ILE A 894 -6.62 0.88 48.95
CA ILE A 894 -7.62 -0.18 48.82
C ILE A 894 -9.01 0.41 49.02
N LYS A 895 -9.86 0.35 48.00
CA LYS A 895 -11.29 0.70 48.08
C LYS A 895 -12.08 -0.60 48.11
N ASN A 896 -12.80 -0.86 49.18
CA ASN A 896 -13.56 -2.10 49.32
C ASN A 896 -14.95 -1.82 49.91
N SER A 897 -15.94 -2.58 49.47
CA SER A 897 -17.29 -2.64 50.07
C SER A 897 -17.53 -3.93 50.87
N VAL A 898 -16.53 -4.81 50.96
CA VAL A 898 -16.60 -6.14 51.60
C VAL A 898 -15.52 -6.22 52.69
N ALA A 899 -15.71 -7.07 53.70
CA ALA A 899 -14.65 -7.34 54.68
C ALA A 899 -13.54 -8.20 54.05
N VAL A 900 -12.28 -7.88 54.34
CA VAL A 900 -11.10 -8.66 53.93
C VAL A 900 -10.24 -8.98 55.15
N THR A 901 -9.83 -10.24 55.27
CA THR A 901 -9.08 -10.74 56.44
C THR A 901 -7.64 -10.23 56.44
N ASN A 902 -6.98 -10.26 55.27
CA ASN A 902 -5.59 -9.85 55.11
C ASN A 902 -5.43 -8.99 53.87
N ILE A 903 -4.89 -7.79 54.03
CA ILE A 903 -4.59 -6.91 52.88
C ILE A 903 -3.26 -7.28 52.27
N VAL A 904 -2.21 -7.40 53.09
CA VAL A 904 -0.91 -7.91 52.65
C VAL A 904 -0.60 -9.15 53.49
N LYS A 905 -0.31 -10.28 52.83
CA LYS A 905 0.11 -11.52 53.49
C LYS A 905 1.44 -11.98 52.88
N VAL A 906 2.48 -12.00 53.69
CA VAL A 906 3.78 -12.57 53.34
C VAL A 906 3.96 -13.87 54.11
N VAL A 907 4.26 -14.97 53.42
CA VAL A 907 4.51 -16.29 54.02
C VAL A 907 5.97 -16.65 53.88
N GLY A 908 6.61 -17.19 54.93
CA GLY A 908 8.04 -17.53 54.94
C GLY A 908 8.93 -16.42 55.49
N SER A 909 10.26 -16.63 55.48
CA SER A 909 11.26 -15.67 55.98
C SER A 909 11.96 -14.95 54.83
N PRO A 910 11.39 -13.85 54.29
CA PRO A 910 12.02 -13.13 53.20
C PRO A 910 13.28 -12.41 53.68
N SER A 911 14.26 -12.28 52.80
CA SER A 911 15.53 -11.64 53.15
C SER A 911 15.42 -10.11 53.29
N ARG A 912 14.61 -9.43 52.45
CA ARG A 912 14.41 -7.97 52.47
C ARG A 912 13.08 -7.56 51.78
N ILE A 913 12.01 -7.35 52.55
CA ILE A 913 10.76 -6.70 52.08
C ILE A 913 10.59 -5.39 52.84
N ARG A 914 10.31 -4.29 52.12
CA ARG A 914 9.94 -3.01 52.72
C ARG A 914 8.48 -2.70 52.41
N ILE A 915 7.66 -2.65 53.46
CA ILE A 915 6.28 -2.18 53.42
C ILE A 915 6.29 -0.82 54.14
N THR A 916 6.01 0.26 53.43
CA THR A 916 6.04 1.61 54.01
C THR A 916 4.88 2.42 53.47
N GLY A 917 4.08 3.01 54.33
CA GLY A 917 2.97 3.88 53.91
C GLY A 917 1.90 3.92 54.97
N ASN A 918 1.41 5.12 55.26
CA ASN A 918 0.11 5.29 55.90
C ASN A 918 -0.91 4.92 54.82
N ASP A 919 -1.12 3.62 54.57
CA ASP A 919 -2.12 3.14 53.62
C ASP A 919 -3.46 3.67 54.13
N ALA A 920 -3.86 4.84 53.64
CA ALA A 920 -4.97 5.57 54.18
C ALA A 920 -6.23 4.78 53.85
N PHE A 921 -6.65 3.97 54.81
CA PHE A 921 -7.95 3.32 54.84
C PHE A 921 -9.04 4.38 54.90
N ARG A 922 -9.33 5.02 53.77
CA ARG A 922 -10.60 5.73 53.59
C ARG A 922 -11.66 4.67 53.34
N ALA A 923 -12.04 3.97 54.41
CA ALA A 923 -13.24 3.16 54.44
C ALA A 923 -14.43 4.12 54.23
N GLY A 924 -15.08 4.01 53.07
CA GLY A 924 -16.39 4.60 52.89
C GLY A 924 -17.38 3.87 53.80
N ALA A 925 -17.76 4.50 54.92
CA ALA A 925 -18.97 4.21 55.70
C ALA A 925 -19.27 2.77 56.19
N TYR A 926 -18.31 1.84 56.28
CA TYR A 926 -18.53 0.48 56.83
C TYR A 926 -17.40 0.02 57.78
N PRO A 927 -17.66 -0.94 58.70
CA PRO A 927 -16.85 -1.17 59.90
C PRO A 927 -15.39 -1.54 59.60
N ALA A 928 -14.50 -1.09 60.48
CA ALA A 928 -13.05 -1.18 60.37
C ALA A 928 -12.53 -2.59 60.06
N ALA A 929 -11.73 -2.72 58.99
CA ALA A 929 -10.90 -3.89 58.78
C ALA A 929 -9.81 -3.94 59.86
N THR A 930 -9.73 -5.06 60.57
CA THR A 930 -8.71 -5.36 61.58
C THR A 930 -7.36 -5.62 60.92
N SER A 931 -6.40 -4.70 61.12
CA SER A 931 -4.94 -4.86 61.05
C SER A 931 -4.31 -5.46 59.78
N ALA A 932 -3.31 -4.77 59.23
CA ALA A 932 -2.26 -5.40 58.41
C ALA A 932 -1.43 -6.33 59.32
N ILE A 933 -1.73 -7.63 59.36
CA ILE A 933 -0.93 -8.60 60.11
C ILE A 933 0.32 -8.92 59.28
N ILE A 934 1.43 -8.24 59.58
CA ILE A 934 2.76 -8.74 59.23
C ILE A 934 3.09 -9.84 60.25
N SER A 935 2.70 -11.09 59.99
CA SER A 935 3.17 -12.23 60.78
C SER A 935 4.61 -12.52 60.39
N ASN A 936 5.56 -11.74 60.90
CA ASN A 936 6.98 -12.01 60.77
C ASN A 936 7.48 -12.47 62.15
N ASP A 937 7.66 -13.77 62.32
CA ASP A 937 8.11 -14.36 63.59
C ASP A 937 9.53 -13.92 64.00
N ASN A 938 10.23 -13.09 63.21
CA ASN A 938 11.65 -12.75 63.47
C ASN A 938 12.09 -11.29 63.23
N TYR A 939 11.19 -10.31 63.03
CA TYR A 939 11.61 -8.90 63.02
C TYR A 939 10.63 -8.01 63.79
N ALA A 940 11.16 -7.26 64.76
CA ALA A 940 10.41 -6.28 65.51
C ALA A 940 9.72 -5.28 64.56
N PRO A 941 8.46 -4.90 64.83
CA PRO A 941 7.75 -3.91 64.03
C PRO A 941 8.51 -2.59 64.11
N VAL A 942 8.94 -2.07 62.95
CA VAL A 942 9.40 -0.69 62.84
C VAL A 942 8.15 0.15 62.62
N ALA A 943 7.88 1.05 63.57
CA ALA A 943 6.70 1.91 63.65
C ALA A 943 6.47 2.80 62.43
#